data_AF-A0AAV2EH57-F1
#
_entry.id   AF-A0AAV2EH57-F1
#
_cell.length_a   1.000
_cell.length_b   1.000
_cell.length_c   1.000
_cell.angle_alpha   90.00
_cell.angle_beta   90.00
_cell.angle_gamma   90.00
#
_symmetry.space_group_name_H-M   'P 1'
#
loop_
_entity.id
_entity.type
_entity.pdbx_description
1 polymer ?
#
loop_
_entity_poly.entity_id
_entity_poly.type
_entity_poly.pdbx_seq_one_letter_code
_entity_poly.pdbx_strand_id
1 'polypeptide(L)'
;MMGYEQRLLTAAKIILNADEQDTAAAAAAESTVEPREIGVEATLKPHQVEGVAWLIRRYLLGVNVVLGDEMGLGKTLQAISFLSYLKVMQKSPGPFLVLCPLSVTDGWVLEMANFTPMLKILRYVGDKEHRRSLRMTMYKHVEEQTSSSNVTLPFDVLLTTYETALMDQDFLSQIPWQYAVIDEAQRLKNPSSVLYGVLSDRFLLPRRLLMTGTPIQNNLTELWSLMHFCMPSVFGTLEQFLSTFEEATHSMTVKEQFKSLKQILKAFMLRRTKAKLIECGNLRLPPLTEITVMAPLVSLQKKVYTSLLRKELPKLLALTSAASNQPSLQNIVIQLRKACSHPYLFPGIEPEPYEEGEHLVQACGKLLILDHILQKLHAFGHRVLLFAQMTNTLDILQDYLELRKYSYERLDGSIRAEERFAAIRSFSRKSGSESSASDESTAFVFMISTRAGGVGLNLVAADTVIFYEQDWNPQVDKQALQRAHRIGQMNHVLCINLVTRHSVEEIIMRRAERKLQLSHNVIGDETVDHTGEEATGADIGDMRSIIFGLHMFDPSPDIHREKSGELSEEELLAVAEKAIATRHNRGLGKDDQKVELINPVGEDAALVNYDPGLDEASYLAWVEKFKKESESTCSPLIDLENKYNLIQERHVRLEEARKKAEEKKLAKWEAHGYHSLSLKDPNPPENGNLLSDSGSVHFVSGDCTHPTQVCQSEPTIIFSCVDDSGNWGHGGLFDALTRISPAIPEAYQRASEFGDLHLGDLHFIKINDGDSGSGEGNELQWVALGVVQSYNPRRKVPRSDISIPDLESCLSKVLFAAAQHSASVHMPRIGYQDGSDRSQWYTVERLLRKYASAYGVNVYVYYYRRSS
;
A
#
# COMPACT_ATOMS: atom_id res chain seq x y z
N MET A 1 -19.69 26.49 -39.49
CA MET A 1 -19.22 26.27 -38.10
C MET A 1 -17.73 25.99 -38.16
N MET A 2 -16.90 26.62 -37.32
CA MET A 2 -15.47 26.29 -37.24
C MET A 2 -15.29 24.81 -36.88
N GLY A 3 -14.32 24.13 -37.49
CA GLY A 3 -13.97 22.76 -37.13
C GLY A 3 -13.53 22.66 -35.67
N TYR A 4 -13.76 21.50 -35.05
CA TYR A 4 -13.46 21.27 -33.62
C TYR A 4 -12.00 21.61 -33.26
N GLU A 5 -11.04 21.17 -34.07
CA GLU A 5 -9.61 21.48 -33.91
C GLU A 5 -9.31 22.98 -34.04
N GLN A 6 -9.90 23.66 -35.03
CA GLN A 6 -9.72 25.09 -35.24
C GLN A 6 -10.25 25.91 -34.05
N ARG A 7 -11.34 25.47 -33.42
CA ARG A 7 -11.86 26.11 -32.20
C ARG A 7 -10.86 26.02 -31.05
N LEU A 8 -10.26 24.84 -30.82
CA LEU A 8 -9.24 24.64 -29.78
C LEU A 8 -7.99 25.48 -30.05
N LEU A 9 -7.48 25.46 -31.29
CA LEU A 9 -6.32 26.24 -31.70
C LEU A 9 -6.56 27.75 -31.59
N THR A 10 -7.76 28.22 -31.92
CA THR A 10 -8.11 29.64 -31.80
C THR A 10 -8.15 30.06 -30.33
N ALA A 11 -8.75 29.25 -29.45
CA ALA A 11 -8.75 29.51 -28.01
C ALA A 11 -7.31 29.55 -27.45
N ALA A 12 -6.46 28.59 -27.84
CA ALA A 12 -5.05 28.57 -27.44
C ALA A 12 -4.28 29.81 -27.93
N LYS A 13 -4.49 30.23 -29.19
CA LYS A 13 -3.85 31.42 -29.75
C LYS A 13 -4.24 32.71 -29.01
N ILE A 14 -5.52 32.88 -28.67
CA ILE A 14 -6.00 34.05 -27.91
C ILE A 14 -5.26 34.14 -26.56
N ILE A 15 -5.14 33.00 -25.87
CA ILE A 15 -4.47 32.93 -24.57
C ILE A 15 -2.97 33.22 -24.69
N LEU A 16 -2.30 32.63 -25.68
CA LEU A 16 -0.86 32.80 -25.87
C LEU A 16 -0.49 34.20 -26.38
N ASN A 17 -1.30 34.80 -27.25
CA ASN A 17 -1.07 36.17 -27.72
C ASN A 17 -1.24 37.20 -26.59
N ALA A 18 -2.15 36.94 -25.65
CA ALA A 18 -2.28 37.79 -24.46
C ALA A 18 -1.02 37.74 -23.59
N ASP A 19 -0.35 36.58 -23.48
CA ASP A 19 0.92 36.49 -22.78
C ASP A 19 2.03 37.31 -23.46
N GLU A 20 2.09 37.35 -24.80
CA GLU A 20 3.08 38.15 -25.53
C GLU A 20 2.87 39.66 -25.33
N GLN A 21 1.62 40.10 -25.28
CA GLN A 21 1.28 41.50 -25.00
C GLN A 21 1.58 41.89 -23.55
N ASP A 22 1.24 41.01 -22.60
CA ASP A 22 1.53 41.24 -21.17
C ASP A 22 3.02 41.13 -20.85
N THR A 23 3.78 40.25 -21.52
CA THR A 23 5.24 40.17 -21.34
C THR A 23 5.94 41.39 -21.93
N ALA A 24 5.46 41.93 -23.05
CA ALA A 24 5.94 43.21 -23.57
C ALA A 24 5.60 44.38 -22.62
N ALA A 25 4.41 44.37 -22.01
CA ALA A 25 4.01 45.37 -21.02
C ALA A 25 4.75 45.23 -19.67
N ALA A 26 5.00 44.00 -19.21
CA ALA A 26 5.75 43.70 -17.98
C ALA A 26 7.27 43.85 -18.16
N ALA A 27 7.79 43.79 -19.39
CA ALA A 27 9.17 44.22 -19.66
C ALA A 27 9.31 45.76 -19.62
N ALA A 28 8.21 46.50 -19.82
CA ALA A 28 8.17 47.96 -19.74
C ALA A 28 7.79 48.49 -18.34
N ALA A 29 7.12 47.68 -17.52
CA ALA A 29 6.78 47.96 -16.13
C ALA A 29 7.52 47.00 -15.21
N GLU A 30 8.45 47.51 -14.40
CA GLU A 30 9.26 46.79 -13.42
C GLU A 30 8.43 46.23 -12.23
N SER A 31 7.29 45.57 -12.50
CA SER A 31 6.34 45.09 -11.48
C SER A 31 6.31 43.56 -11.39
N THR A 32 7.45 42.98 -11.00
CA THR A 32 7.43 41.65 -10.39
C THR A 32 6.74 41.77 -9.04
N VAL A 33 5.51 41.23 -8.91
CA VAL A 33 4.76 41.23 -7.65
C VAL A 33 5.63 40.60 -6.55
N GLU A 34 6.01 41.39 -5.55
CA GLU A 34 6.82 40.86 -4.46
C GLU A 34 5.96 39.97 -3.55
N PRO A 35 6.44 38.79 -3.10
CA PRO A 35 5.67 37.90 -2.24
C PRO A 35 5.09 38.58 -0.98
N ARG A 36 5.79 39.59 -0.46
CA ARG A 36 5.37 40.38 0.71
C ARG A 36 4.14 41.26 0.42
N GLU A 37 4.00 41.77 -0.80
CA GLU A 37 2.83 42.56 -1.22
C GLU A 37 1.55 41.72 -1.29
N ILE A 38 1.71 40.40 -1.46
CA ILE A 38 0.63 39.42 -1.54
C ILE A 38 0.25 38.86 -0.14
N GLY A 39 0.98 39.25 0.92
CA GLY A 39 0.77 38.70 2.27
C GLY A 39 1.34 37.29 2.46
N VAL A 40 2.34 36.90 1.66
CA VAL A 40 3.04 35.62 1.77
C VAL A 40 4.35 35.82 2.54
N GLU A 41 4.52 35.09 3.64
CA GLU A 41 5.74 35.17 4.48
C GLU A 41 6.90 34.32 3.92
N ALA A 42 6.59 33.39 3.00
CA ALA A 42 7.56 32.50 2.38
C ALA A 42 8.44 33.19 1.33
N THR A 43 9.71 32.80 1.25
CA THR A 43 10.56 33.15 0.10
C THR A 43 10.31 32.17 -1.05
N LEU A 44 9.63 32.64 -2.10
CA LEU A 44 9.34 31.85 -3.29
C LEU A 44 10.60 31.63 -4.14
N LYS A 45 10.78 30.42 -4.67
CA LYS A 45 11.82 30.11 -5.66
C LYS A 45 11.49 30.76 -7.02
N PRO A 46 12.48 31.00 -7.90
CA PRO A 46 12.24 31.66 -9.19
C PRO A 46 11.13 31.02 -10.04
N HIS A 47 11.12 29.69 -10.14
CA HIS A 47 10.04 28.99 -10.85
C HIS A 47 8.69 29.14 -10.14
N GLN A 48 8.66 29.24 -8.82
CA GLN A 48 7.39 29.45 -8.10
C GLN A 48 6.84 30.85 -8.35
N VAL A 49 7.70 31.88 -8.42
CA VAL A 49 7.32 33.25 -8.79
C VAL A 49 6.72 33.28 -10.19
N GLU A 50 7.40 32.67 -11.17
CA GLU A 50 6.91 32.54 -12.54
C GLU A 50 5.55 31.80 -12.59
N GLY A 51 5.41 30.74 -11.79
CA GLY A 51 4.18 29.94 -11.71
C GLY A 51 3.01 30.74 -11.13
N VAL A 52 3.22 31.50 -10.07
CA VAL A 52 2.20 32.39 -9.48
C VAL A 52 1.83 33.50 -10.47
N ALA A 53 2.81 34.12 -11.13
CA ALA A 53 2.54 35.13 -12.16
C ALA A 53 1.72 34.56 -13.32
N TRP A 54 2.01 33.32 -13.74
CA TRP A 54 1.22 32.62 -14.76
C TRP A 54 -0.22 32.37 -14.31
N LEU A 55 -0.43 31.91 -13.07
CA LEU A 55 -1.77 31.75 -12.48
C LEU A 55 -2.55 33.08 -12.47
N ILE A 56 -1.90 34.19 -12.12
CA ILE A 56 -2.50 35.53 -12.10
C ILE A 56 -2.94 35.95 -13.51
N ARG A 57 -2.08 35.84 -14.53
CA ARG A 57 -2.45 36.19 -15.91
C ARG A 57 -3.65 35.40 -16.41
N ARG A 58 -3.66 34.09 -16.16
CA ARG A 58 -4.79 33.22 -16.53
C ARG A 58 -6.06 33.54 -15.75
N TYR A 59 -5.90 33.99 -14.50
CA TYR A 59 -7.03 34.46 -13.71
C TYR A 59 -7.68 35.70 -14.33
N LEU A 60 -6.88 36.70 -14.71
CA LEU A 60 -7.35 37.95 -15.34
C LEU A 60 -8.05 37.71 -16.69
N LEU A 61 -7.60 36.71 -17.44
CA LEU A 61 -8.21 36.31 -18.71
C LEU A 61 -9.53 35.52 -18.56
N GLY A 62 -9.94 35.16 -17.34
CA GLY A 62 -11.15 34.36 -17.14
C GLY A 62 -11.00 32.87 -17.50
N VAL A 63 -9.76 32.36 -17.63
CA VAL A 63 -9.48 30.98 -18.07
C VAL A 63 -9.17 30.06 -16.88
N ASN A 64 -9.72 28.84 -16.86
CA ASN A 64 -9.38 27.82 -15.87
C ASN A 64 -8.12 27.06 -16.30
N VAL A 65 -7.35 26.56 -15.33
CA VAL A 65 -6.01 26.05 -15.61
C VAL A 65 -5.65 24.79 -14.85
N VAL A 66 -4.66 24.08 -15.41
CA VAL A 66 -4.05 22.89 -14.81
C VAL A 66 -2.59 23.19 -14.44
N LEU A 67 -2.25 23.09 -13.16
CA LEU A 67 -0.87 23.12 -12.69
C LEU A 67 -0.32 21.69 -12.67
N GLY A 68 0.33 21.33 -13.77
CA GLY A 68 0.92 20.02 -14.07
C GLY A 68 2.40 19.88 -13.67
N ASP A 69 2.92 20.77 -12.81
CA ASP A 69 4.31 20.70 -12.34
C ASP A 69 4.66 19.35 -11.71
N GLU A 70 5.88 18.88 -11.95
CA GLU A 70 6.39 17.65 -11.34
C GLU A 70 6.27 17.68 -9.81
N MET A 71 6.02 16.52 -9.21
CA MET A 71 5.83 16.42 -7.78
C MET A 71 7.08 16.85 -7.02
N GLY A 72 6.87 17.72 -6.04
CA GLY A 72 7.96 18.27 -5.24
C GLY A 72 8.40 19.68 -5.56
N LEU A 73 7.86 20.31 -6.61
CA LEU A 73 8.20 21.69 -6.98
C LEU A 73 7.45 22.78 -6.17
N GLY A 74 6.60 22.38 -5.22
CA GLY A 74 5.84 23.29 -4.36
C GLY A 74 4.56 23.83 -4.99
N LYS A 75 3.72 22.95 -5.57
CA LYS A 75 2.41 23.31 -6.13
C LYS A 75 1.47 23.92 -5.08
N THR A 76 1.45 23.34 -3.88
CA THR A 76 0.66 23.81 -2.73
C THR A 76 1.00 25.27 -2.39
N LEU A 77 2.29 25.57 -2.23
CA LEU A 77 2.77 26.95 -2.00
C LEU A 77 2.38 27.92 -3.13
N GLN A 78 2.47 27.50 -4.41
CA GLN A 78 2.04 28.32 -5.54
C GLN A 78 0.52 28.61 -5.49
N ALA A 79 -0.29 27.60 -5.20
CA ALA A 79 -1.74 27.74 -5.09
C ALA A 79 -2.14 28.63 -3.89
N ILE A 80 -1.54 28.43 -2.72
CA ILE A 80 -1.79 29.24 -1.52
C ILE A 80 -1.38 30.70 -1.76
N SER A 81 -0.22 30.93 -2.38
CA SER A 81 0.24 32.29 -2.73
C SER A 81 -0.74 32.98 -3.68
N PHE A 82 -1.28 32.24 -4.65
CA PHE A 82 -2.30 32.75 -5.56
C PHE A 82 -3.63 33.07 -4.85
N LEU A 83 -4.10 32.22 -3.92
CA LEU A 83 -5.29 32.52 -3.11
C LEU A 83 -5.11 33.76 -2.24
N SER A 84 -3.91 33.94 -1.67
CA SER A 84 -3.56 35.15 -0.90
C SER A 84 -3.62 36.40 -1.78
N TYR A 85 -3.14 36.32 -3.03
CA TYR A 85 -3.25 37.40 -4.01
C TYR A 85 -4.71 37.81 -4.28
N LEU A 86 -5.60 36.83 -4.46
CA LEU A 86 -7.02 37.12 -4.67
C LEU A 86 -7.65 37.85 -3.48
N LYS A 87 -7.27 37.48 -2.25
CA LYS A 87 -7.78 38.13 -1.05
C LYS A 87 -7.24 39.56 -0.86
N VAL A 88 -5.93 39.72 -0.96
CA VAL A 88 -5.24 40.99 -0.63
C VAL A 88 -5.41 42.03 -1.75
N MET A 89 -5.15 41.64 -3.00
CA MET A 89 -5.08 42.59 -4.12
C MET A 89 -6.42 42.79 -4.82
N GLN A 90 -7.17 41.69 -5.06
CA GLN A 90 -8.45 41.74 -5.77
C GLN A 90 -9.65 41.97 -4.83
N LYS A 91 -9.42 42.04 -3.51
CA LYS A 91 -10.46 42.17 -2.47
C LYS A 91 -11.61 41.17 -2.61
N SER A 92 -11.33 39.97 -3.12
CA SER A 92 -12.30 38.87 -3.18
C SER A 92 -12.14 38.02 -1.92
N PRO A 93 -13.01 38.14 -0.89
CA PRO A 93 -12.81 37.47 0.39
C PRO A 93 -13.13 35.96 0.37
N GLY A 94 -13.44 35.38 -0.80
CA GLY A 94 -13.92 34.00 -0.93
C GLY A 94 -15.45 33.92 -1.00
N PRO A 95 -16.03 32.70 -0.92
CA PRO A 95 -15.41 31.49 -0.39
C PRO A 95 -14.57 30.70 -1.41
N PHE A 96 -13.43 30.19 -0.95
CA PHE A 96 -12.56 29.30 -1.71
C PHE A 96 -12.72 27.84 -1.23
N LEU A 97 -12.78 26.91 -2.17
CA LEU A 97 -12.85 25.47 -1.89
C LEU A 97 -11.50 24.82 -2.20
N VAL A 98 -10.96 24.04 -1.26
CA VAL A 98 -9.81 23.17 -1.50
C VAL A 98 -10.24 21.71 -1.32
N LEU A 99 -10.17 20.95 -2.40
CA LEU A 99 -10.41 19.50 -2.42
C LEU A 99 -9.09 18.77 -2.51
N CYS A 100 -8.78 17.93 -1.52
CA CYS A 100 -7.53 17.17 -1.51
C CYS A 100 -7.71 15.76 -0.90
N PRO A 101 -6.79 14.81 -1.14
CA PRO A 101 -6.81 13.53 -0.43
C PRO A 101 -6.69 13.69 1.08
N LEU A 102 -7.26 12.75 1.84
CA LEU A 102 -7.24 12.79 3.31
C LEU A 102 -5.81 12.93 3.89
N SER A 103 -4.81 12.28 3.29
CA SER A 103 -3.44 12.25 3.82
C SER A 103 -2.69 13.59 3.73
N VAL A 104 -3.12 14.52 2.87
CA VAL A 104 -2.45 15.83 2.70
C VAL A 104 -3.15 16.97 3.44
N THR A 105 -4.31 16.70 4.06
CA THR A 105 -5.13 17.72 4.71
C THR A 105 -4.35 18.52 5.77
N ASP A 106 -3.63 17.83 6.67
CA ASP A 106 -2.83 18.50 7.69
C ASP A 106 -1.64 19.27 7.08
N GLY A 107 -1.07 18.77 5.97
CA GLY A 107 -0.03 19.48 5.23
C GLY A 107 -0.52 20.82 4.69
N TRP A 108 -1.72 20.84 4.11
CA TRP A 108 -2.38 22.08 3.67
C TRP A 108 -2.63 23.06 4.82
N VAL A 109 -3.10 22.58 5.97
CA VAL A 109 -3.33 23.42 7.15
C VAL A 109 -2.03 24.03 7.66
N LEU A 110 -0.96 23.22 7.78
CA LEU A 110 0.35 23.68 8.22
C LEU A 110 0.97 24.68 7.24
N GLU A 111 0.91 24.42 5.94
CA GLU A 111 1.44 25.34 4.93
C GLU A 111 0.68 26.68 4.92
N MET A 112 -0.65 26.67 5.02
CA MET A 112 -1.42 27.93 5.09
C MET A 112 -1.14 28.70 6.40
N ALA A 113 -1.03 28.00 7.53
CA ALA A 113 -0.70 28.63 8.81
C ALA A 113 0.69 29.27 8.80
N ASN A 114 1.66 28.62 8.14
CA ASN A 114 3.05 29.10 8.08
C ASN A 114 3.27 30.18 7.02
N PHE A 115 2.59 30.12 5.87
CA PHE A 115 2.91 30.98 4.73
C PHE A 115 1.91 32.10 4.49
N THR A 116 0.65 31.94 4.90
CA THR A 116 -0.44 32.89 4.65
C THR A 116 -1.36 33.04 5.86
N PRO A 117 -0.88 33.62 6.98
CA PRO A 117 -1.66 33.73 8.21
C PRO A 117 -2.89 34.66 8.06
N MET A 118 -2.97 35.45 6.99
CA MET A 118 -4.13 36.29 6.68
C MET A 118 -5.35 35.50 6.19
N LEU A 119 -5.18 34.25 5.73
CA LEU A 119 -6.27 33.39 5.25
C LEU A 119 -6.86 32.58 6.42
N LYS A 120 -8.15 32.76 6.68
CA LYS A 120 -8.91 31.95 7.65
C LYS A 120 -9.31 30.64 6.98
N ILE A 121 -8.70 29.54 7.44
CA ILE A 121 -8.98 28.19 6.99
C ILE A 121 -9.96 27.47 7.91
N LEU A 122 -10.96 26.80 7.33
CA LEU A 122 -11.82 25.84 8.02
C LEU A 122 -11.53 24.43 7.51
N ARG A 123 -11.07 23.54 8.41
CA ARG A 123 -10.90 22.12 8.10
C ARG A 123 -12.22 21.39 8.28
N TYR A 124 -12.85 20.99 7.17
CA TYR A 124 -14.12 20.26 7.14
C TYR A 124 -13.86 18.76 6.94
N VAL A 125 -13.34 18.10 7.98
CA VAL A 125 -13.00 16.67 8.00
C VAL A 125 -13.31 16.11 9.39
N GLY A 126 -13.66 14.83 9.49
CA GLY A 126 -13.91 14.14 10.76
C GLY A 126 -15.26 13.44 10.78
N ASP A 127 -15.67 12.98 11.95
CA ASP A 127 -16.90 12.20 12.12
C ASP A 127 -18.18 13.01 11.84
N LYS A 128 -19.28 12.31 11.61
CA LYS A 128 -20.59 12.89 11.26
C LYS A 128 -21.04 13.95 12.29
N GLU A 129 -20.80 13.70 13.57
CA GLU A 129 -21.14 14.60 14.67
C GLU A 129 -20.28 15.87 14.65
N HIS A 130 -18.97 15.74 14.46
CA HIS A 130 -18.05 16.86 14.33
C HIS A 130 -18.46 17.76 13.15
N ARG A 131 -18.73 17.17 11.98
CA ARG A 131 -19.20 17.91 10.80
C ARG A 131 -20.55 18.59 11.04
N ARG A 132 -21.46 17.95 11.77
CA ARG A 132 -22.73 18.57 12.18
C ARG A 132 -22.49 19.79 13.06
N SER A 133 -21.57 19.73 14.02
CA SER A 133 -21.21 20.87 14.87
C SER A 133 -20.62 22.03 14.05
N LEU A 134 -19.75 21.73 13.08
CA LEU A 134 -19.21 22.75 12.17
C LEU A 134 -20.32 23.42 11.35
N ARG A 135 -21.23 22.63 10.77
CA ARG A 135 -22.40 23.17 10.05
C ARG A 135 -23.26 24.06 10.94
N MET A 136 -23.58 23.64 12.16
CA MET A 136 -24.34 24.45 13.12
C MET A 136 -23.65 25.76 13.45
N THR A 137 -22.33 25.75 13.61
CA THR A 137 -21.54 26.96 13.87
C THR A 137 -21.60 27.92 12.68
N MET A 138 -21.51 27.39 11.45
CA MET A 138 -21.66 28.19 10.22
C MET A 138 -23.07 28.78 10.10
N TYR A 139 -24.12 27.99 10.34
CA TYR A 139 -25.51 28.45 10.29
C TYR A 139 -25.77 29.56 11.32
N LYS A 140 -25.32 29.40 12.56
CA LYS A 140 -25.45 30.44 13.60
C LYS A 140 -24.77 31.74 13.19
N HIS A 141 -23.56 31.65 12.64
CA HIS A 141 -22.82 32.84 12.20
C HIS A 141 -23.54 33.59 11.07
N VAL A 142 -24.15 32.86 10.14
CA VAL A 142 -24.94 33.45 9.05
C VAL A 142 -26.25 34.05 9.58
N GLU A 143 -26.91 33.38 10.52
CA GLU A 143 -28.15 33.85 11.15
C GLU A 143 -27.93 35.14 11.95
N GLU A 144 -26.83 35.23 12.70
CA GLU A 144 -26.42 36.44 13.45
C GLU A 144 -26.10 37.64 12.54
N GLN A 145 -25.74 37.41 11.26
CA GLN A 145 -25.37 38.45 10.30
C GLN A 145 -26.53 39.00 9.44
N THR A 146 -27.74 38.45 9.57
CA THR A 146 -28.92 38.77 8.73
C THR A 146 -29.35 40.25 8.69
N SER A 147 -28.70 41.13 9.44
CA SER A 147 -28.90 42.59 9.39
C SER A 147 -28.03 43.34 8.35
N SER A 148 -27.09 42.66 7.69
CA SER A 148 -26.14 43.26 6.71
C SER A 148 -26.34 42.66 5.32
N SER A 149 -26.32 43.48 4.26
CA SER A 149 -26.65 43.07 2.88
C SER A 149 -25.68 42.06 2.22
N ASN A 150 -24.55 41.76 2.86
CA ASN A 150 -23.56 40.79 2.39
C ASN A 150 -23.37 39.70 3.46
N VAL A 151 -23.87 38.49 3.21
CA VAL A 151 -23.62 37.32 4.08
C VAL A 151 -22.14 36.97 3.99
N THR A 152 -21.41 37.10 5.09
CA THR A 152 -19.98 36.73 5.17
C THR A 152 -19.81 35.42 5.91
N LEU A 153 -19.11 34.47 5.29
CA LEU A 153 -18.80 33.20 5.92
C LEU A 153 -17.70 33.38 6.98
N PRO A 154 -17.65 32.52 8.02
CA PRO A 154 -16.66 32.64 9.09
C PRO A 154 -15.21 32.29 8.65
N PHE A 155 -15.03 31.84 7.41
CA PHE A 155 -13.76 31.45 6.81
C PHE A 155 -13.63 32.02 5.40
N ASP A 156 -12.38 32.09 4.91
CA ASP A 156 -12.09 32.39 3.51
C ASP A 156 -11.91 31.10 2.70
N VAL A 157 -11.28 30.08 3.30
CA VAL A 157 -10.96 28.80 2.65
C VAL A 157 -11.59 27.64 3.41
N LEU A 158 -12.36 26.78 2.72
CA LEU A 158 -12.83 25.50 3.24
C LEU A 158 -12.00 24.37 2.64
N LEU A 159 -11.32 23.62 3.51
CA LEU A 159 -10.55 22.44 3.15
C LEU A 159 -11.37 21.17 3.42
N THR A 160 -11.62 20.36 2.40
CA THR A 160 -12.37 19.11 2.52
C THR A 160 -11.76 18.00 1.64
N THR A 161 -12.22 16.78 1.85
CA THR A 161 -11.78 15.58 1.11
C THR A 161 -12.78 15.17 0.05
N TYR A 162 -12.33 14.41 -0.95
CA TYR A 162 -13.20 13.88 -2.00
C TYR A 162 -14.38 13.07 -1.46
N GLU A 163 -14.11 12.21 -0.48
CA GLU A 163 -15.13 11.35 0.13
C GLU A 163 -16.13 12.19 0.95
N THR A 164 -15.65 13.20 1.69
CA THR A 164 -16.53 14.10 2.45
C THR A 164 -17.37 15.00 1.54
N ALA A 165 -16.81 15.45 0.41
CA ALA A 165 -17.53 16.22 -0.59
C ALA A 165 -18.69 15.44 -1.22
N LEU A 166 -18.53 14.12 -1.40
CA LEU A 166 -19.59 13.23 -1.85
C LEU A 166 -20.67 13.00 -0.76
N MET A 167 -20.26 12.73 0.48
CA MET A 167 -21.20 12.47 1.59
C MET A 167 -22.05 13.69 1.94
N ASP A 168 -21.45 14.88 1.96
CA ASP A 168 -22.08 16.12 2.39
C ASP A 168 -22.38 17.05 1.19
N GLN A 169 -22.59 16.47 -0.01
CA GLN A 169 -22.83 17.21 -1.26
C GLN A 169 -24.01 18.19 -1.18
N ASP A 170 -25.09 17.83 -0.46
CA ASP A 170 -26.30 18.65 -0.36
C ASP A 170 -26.05 19.95 0.40
N PHE A 171 -25.11 19.95 1.34
CA PHE A 171 -24.72 21.16 2.09
C PHE A 171 -23.69 21.97 1.33
N LEU A 172 -22.63 21.32 0.83
CA LEU A 172 -21.51 22.00 0.19
C LEU A 172 -21.88 22.62 -1.17
N SER A 173 -22.89 22.07 -1.85
CA SER A 173 -23.44 22.64 -3.09
C SER A 173 -24.26 23.92 -2.88
N GLN A 174 -24.74 24.18 -1.66
CA GLN A 174 -25.48 25.42 -1.34
C GLN A 174 -24.56 26.65 -1.33
N ILE A 175 -23.25 26.45 -1.17
CA ILE A 175 -22.27 27.53 -1.11
C ILE A 175 -21.80 27.86 -2.54
N PRO A 176 -21.99 29.09 -3.02
CA PRO A 176 -21.45 29.52 -4.31
C PRO A 176 -19.94 29.79 -4.19
N TRP A 177 -19.13 28.82 -4.60
CA TRP A 177 -17.68 28.90 -4.52
C TRP A 177 -17.13 29.87 -5.57
N GLN A 178 -16.25 30.80 -5.17
CA GLN A 178 -15.63 31.74 -6.12
C GLN A 178 -14.46 31.10 -6.87
N TYR A 179 -13.68 30.28 -6.17
CA TYR A 179 -12.52 29.59 -6.72
C TYR A 179 -12.38 28.21 -6.06
N ALA A 180 -12.17 27.18 -6.87
CA ALA A 180 -11.91 25.83 -6.40
C ALA A 180 -10.51 25.36 -6.79
N VAL A 181 -9.76 24.89 -5.82
CA VAL A 181 -8.47 24.21 -5.98
C VAL A 181 -8.68 22.72 -5.77
N ILE A 182 -8.36 21.92 -6.78
CA ILE A 182 -8.50 20.46 -6.74
C ILE A 182 -7.11 19.84 -6.82
N ASP A 183 -6.65 19.28 -5.71
CA ASP A 183 -5.33 18.68 -5.55
C ASP A 183 -5.34 17.18 -5.84
N GLU A 184 -4.30 16.66 -6.50
CA GLU A 184 -4.23 15.30 -7.03
C GLU A 184 -5.44 15.01 -7.96
N ALA A 185 -5.64 15.91 -8.95
CA ALA A 185 -6.77 15.91 -9.88
C ALA A 185 -6.90 14.62 -10.72
N GLN A 186 -5.91 13.72 -10.73
CA GLN A 186 -6.05 12.38 -11.33
C GLN A 186 -7.19 11.55 -10.74
N ARG A 187 -7.77 11.94 -9.59
CA ARG A 187 -9.03 11.37 -9.09
C ARG A 187 -10.23 11.62 -10.03
N LEU A 188 -10.15 12.62 -10.92
CA LEU A 188 -11.17 13.00 -11.90
C LEU A 188 -10.92 12.42 -13.30
N LYS A 189 -10.03 11.42 -13.43
CA LYS A 189 -9.66 10.82 -14.72
C LYS A 189 -10.77 10.08 -15.46
N ASN A 190 -11.85 9.73 -14.78
CA ASN A 190 -12.96 9.00 -15.37
C ASN A 190 -14.22 9.90 -15.36
N PRO A 191 -14.74 10.31 -16.53
CA PRO A 191 -15.93 11.16 -16.61
C PRO A 191 -17.20 10.46 -16.12
N SER A 192 -17.23 9.12 -16.11
CA SER A 192 -18.35 8.33 -15.58
C SER A 192 -18.35 8.20 -14.04
N SER A 193 -17.32 8.72 -13.37
CA SER A 193 -17.21 8.64 -11.91
C SER A 193 -18.28 9.48 -11.21
N VAL A 194 -18.86 8.96 -10.14
CA VAL A 194 -19.84 9.69 -9.30
C VAL A 194 -19.25 11.02 -8.81
N LEU A 195 -17.97 11.03 -8.44
CA LEU A 195 -17.26 12.25 -8.03
C LEU A 195 -17.25 13.31 -9.15
N TYR A 196 -16.98 12.88 -10.38
CA TYR A 196 -16.94 13.76 -11.54
C TYR A 196 -18.30 14.42 -11.77
N GLY A 197 -19.37 13.62 -11.79
CA GLY A 197 -20.75 14.10 -11.98
C GLY A 197 -21.19 15.05 -10.87
N VAL A 198 -20.98 14.68 -9.61
CA VAL A 198 -21.36 15.52 -8.46
C VAL A 198 -20.67 16.88 -8.50
N LEU A 199 -19.35 16.93 -8.71
CA LEU A 199 -18.61 18.19 -8.75
C LEU A 199 -18.95 19.05 -9.98
N SER A 200 -19.31 18.43 -11.11
CA SER A 200 -19.67 19.15 -12.33
C SER A 200 -21.09 19.70 -12.29
N ASP A 201 -22.04 18.92 -11.77
CA ASP A 201 -23.47 19.20 -11.88
C ASP A 201 -24.05 19.89 -10.64
N ARG A 202 -23.56 19.55 -9.44
CA ARG A 202 -24.10 20.06 -8.17
C ARG A 202 -23.35 21.27 -7.63
N PHE A 203 -22.04 21.34 -7.83
CA PHE A 203 -21.21 22.42 -7.28
C PHE A 203 -21.09 23.58 -8.27
N LEU A 204 -21.39 24.80 -7.82
CA LEU A 204 -21.17 26.01 -8.62
C LEU A 204 -19.69 26.42 -8.53
N LEU A 205 -18.88 25.94 -9.49
CA LEU A 205 -17.44 26.19 -9.57
C LEU A 205 -17.10 26.99 -10.84
N PRO A 206 -17.22 28.33 -10.85
CA PRO A 206 -16.94 29.15 -12.02
C PRO A 206 -15.43 29.19 -12.34
N ARG A 207 -14.58 29.27 -11.32
CA ARG A 207 -13.11 29.31 -11.47
C ARG A 207 -12.47 28.09 -10.83
N ARG A 208 -11.60 27.40 -11.58
CA ARG A 208 -11.02 26.10 -11.20
C ARG A 208 -9.51 26.08 -11.43
N LEU A 209 -8.77 25.61 -10.44
CA LEU A 209 -7.36 25.23 -10.53
C LEU A 209 -7.24 23.74 -10.26
N LEU A 210 -6.83 22.98 -11.27
CA LEU A 210 -6.53 21.56 -11.12
C LEU A 210 -5.03 21.40 -10.88
N MET A 211 -4.63 20.69 -9.85
CA MET A 211 -3.23 20.38 -9.58
C MET A 211 -3.00 18.88 -9.73
N THR A 212 -1.99 18.52 -10.50
CA THR A 212 -1.62 17.12 -10.70
C THR A 212 -0.13 17.02 -10.97
N GLY A 213 0.54 16.02 -10.38
CA GLY A 213 1.91 15.68 -10.75
C GLY A 213 2.00 14.88 -12.05
N THR A 214 0.89 14.26 -12.45
CA THR A 214 0.83 13.26 -13.50
C THR A 214 -0.46 13.46 -14.34
N PRO A 215 -0.51 14.49 -15.19
CA PRO A 215 -1.73 14.86 -15.93
C PRO A 215 -2.23 13.81 -16.93
N ILE A 216 -1.39 12.89 -17.41
CA ILE A 216 -1.80 11.80 -18.32
C ILE A 216 -1.25 10.51 -17.75
N GLN A 217 -2.07 9.53 -17.38
CA GLN A 217 -1.58 8.27 -16.81
C GLN A 217 -1.53 7.13 -17.81
N ASN A 218 -2.66 6.82 -18.45
CA ASN A 218 -2.78 5.64 -19.30
C ASN A 218 -3.37 5.93 -20.68
N ASN A 219 -4.28 6.91 -20.81
CA ASN A 219 -5.03 7.14 -22.06
C ASN A 219 -5.31 8.65 -22.28
N LEU A 220 -5.40 9.06 -23.55
CA LEU A 220 -5.90 10.36 -23.99
C LEU A 220 -7.33 10.67 -23.49
N THR A 221 -8.15 9.66 -23.25
CA THR A 221 -9.47 9.81 -22.61
C THR A 221 -9.36 10.42 -21.20
N GLU A 222 -8.34 10.06 -20.43
CA GLU A 222 -8.08 10.64 -19.10
C GLU A 222 -7.69 12.11 -19.22
N LEU A 223 -6.84 12.46 -20.20
CA LEU A 223 -6.49 13.85 -20.48
C LEU A 223 -7.73 14.67 -20.85
N TRP A 224 -8.57 14.16 -21.76
CA TRP A 224 -9.81 14.81 -22.15
C TRP A 224 -10.70 15.05 -20.93
N SER A 225 -10.87 14.05 -20.05
CA SER A 225 -11.72 14.19 -18.87
C SER A 225 -11.28 15.34 -17.96
N LEU A 226 -9.96 15.50 -17.75
CA LEU A 226 -9.39 16.59 -16.96
C LEU A 226 -9.57 17.95 -17.64
N MET A 227 -9.32 18.02 -18.95
CA MET A 227 -9.45 19.25 -19.72
C MET A 227 -10.91 19.69 -19.88
N HIS A 228 -11.81 18.74 -20.10
CA HIS A 228 -13.25 18.97 -20.12
C HIS A 228 -13.77 19.41 -18.75
N PHE A 229 -13.32 18.80 -17.65
CA PHE A 229 -13.65 19.29 -16.31
C PHE A 229 -13.13 20.72 -16.07
N CYS A 230 -11.97 21.06 -16.61
CA CYS A 230 -11.39 22.39 -16.49
C CYS A 230 -12.21 23.44 -17.27
N MET A 231 -12.50 23.16 -18.55
CA MET A 231 -13.20 24.06 -19.49
C MET A 231 -14.19 23.29 -20.38
N PRO A 232 -15.39 22.94 -19.89
CA PRO A 232 -16.33 22.09 -20.63
C PRO A 232 -16.75 22.68 -21.98
N SER A 233 -16.96 23.99 -22.03
CA SER A 233 -17.41 24.72 -23.23
C SER A 233 -16.40 24.71 -24.39
N VAL A 234 -15.11 24.58 -24.09
CA VAL A 234 -14.04 24.60 -25.09
C VAL A 234 -13.78 23.19 -25.64
N PHE A 235 -13.67 22.20 -24.75
CA PHE A 235 -13.27 20.83 -25.10
C PHE A 235 -14.42 19.96 -25.63
N GLY A 236 -15.69 20.38 -25.51
CA GLY A 236 -16.82 19.69 -26.16
C GLY A 236 -16.97 18.23 -25.75
N THR A 237 -17.34 17.35 -26.68
CA THR A 237 -17.63 15.93 -26.39
C THR A 237 -16.39 15.04 -26.55
N LEU A 238 -16.41 13.87 -25.89
CA LEU A 238 -15.33 12.88 -25.97
C LEU A 238 -15.13 12.35 -27.38
N GLU A 239 -16.22 12.04 -28.09
CA GLU A 239 -16.18 11.53 -29.46
C GLU A 239 -15.48 12.49 -30.42
N GLN A 240 -15.74 13.80 -30.31
CA GLN A 240 -15.08 14.82 -31.12
C GLN A 240 -13.57 14.91 -30.84
N PHE A 241 -13.18 14.71 -29.58
CA PHE A 241 -11.78 14.71 -29.19
C PHE A 241 -11.06 13.47 -29.74
N LEU A 242 -11.64 12.29 -29.56
CA LEU A 242 -11.07 11.04 -30.04
C LEU A 242 -11.02 10.96 -31.56
N SER A 243 -12.04 11.39 -32.30
CA SER A 243 -11.97 11.44 -33.77
C SER A 243 -10.86 12.35 -34.29
N THR A 244 -10.48 13.37 -33.52
CA THR A 244 -9.44 14.33 -33.92
C THR A 244 -8.02 13.83 -33.57
N PHE A 245 -7.87 13.12 -32.44
CA PHE A 245 -6.55 12.78 -31.88
C PHE A 245 -6.26 11.27 -31.72
N GLU A 246 -7.27 10.39 -31.81
CA GLU A 246 -7.14 8.92 -31.70
C GLU A 246 -7.04 8.25 -33.08
N GLU A 247 -7.83 8.66 -34.09
CA GLU A 247 -7.68 8.18 -35.49
C GLU A 247 -6.29 8.49 -36.08
N ALA A 248 -5.55 9.39 -35.42
CA ALA A 248 -4.17 9.74 -35.69
C ALA A 248 -3.23 8.53 -35.65
N THR A 249 -3.41 7.56 -34.74
CA THR A 249 -2.38 6.57 -34.34
C THR A 249 -1.92 5.58 -35.42
N HIS A 250 -2.43 5.69 -36.65
CA HIS A 250 -2.17 4.76 -37.75
C HIS A 250 -1.50 5.39 -39.00
N SER A 251 -1.08 6.66 -38.99
CA SER A 251 -0.50 7.33 -40.19
C SER A 251 0.62 8.35 -39.89
N MET A 252 1.39 8.78 -40.89
CA MET A 252 2.46 9.80 -40.76
C MET A 252 2.00 11.17 -40.21
N THR A 253 0.69 11.40 -40.11
CA THR A 253 0.01 12.58 -39.54
C THR A 253 0.08 12.68 -38.01
N VAL A 254 0.53 11.62 -37.31
CA VAL A 254 0.63 11.54 -35.84
C VAL A 254 1.44 12.70 -35.24
N LYS A 255 2.62 12.98 -35.79
CA LYS A 255 3.55 13.98 -35.23
C LYS A 255 2.97 15.40 -35.29
N GLU A 256 2.27 15.75 -36.37
CA GLU A 256 1.67 17.07 -36.53
C GLU A 256 0.47 17.26 -35.58
N GLN A 257 -0.37 16.24 -35.42
CA GLN A 257 -1.52 16.30 -34.51
C GLN A 257 -1.10 16.35 -33.04
N PHE A 258 -0.05 15.61 -32.64
CA PHE A 258 0.53 15.75 -31.30
C PHE A 258 1.14 17.13 -31.06
N LYS A 259 1.75 17.74 -32.09
CA LYS A 259 2.25 19.11 -32.01
C LYS A 259 1.10 20.12 -31.80
N SER A 260 -0.01 19.97 -32.52
CA SER A 260 -1.23 20.76 -32.31
C SER A 260 -1.78 20.59 -30.90
N LEU A 261 -1.91 19.34 -30.42
CA LEU A 261 -2.38 19.05 -29.06
C LEU A 261 -1.47 19.68 -28.00
N LYS A 262 -0.15 19.59 -28.17
CA LYS A 262 0.83 20.20 -27.27
C LYS A 262 0.70 21.72 -27.23
N GLN A 263 0.48 22.38 -28.37
CA GLN A 263 0.22 23.83 -28.41
C GLN A 263 -1.04 24.21 -27.64
N ILE A 264 -2.11 23.42 -27.79
CA ILE A 264 -3.36 23.62 -27.05
C ILE A 264 -3.11 23.46 -25.55
N LEU A 265 -2.44 22.38 -25.14
CA LEU A 265 -2.13 22.12 -23.73
C LEU A 265 -1.27 23.20 -23.10
N LYS A 266 -0.29 23.78 -23.82
CA LYS A 266 0.56 24.87 -23.31
C LYS A 266 -0.23 26.11 -22.90
N ALA A 267 -1.41 26.36 -23.49
CA ALA A 267 -2.25 27.49 -23.12
C ALA A 267 -2.94 27.27 -21.75
N PHE A 268 -3.39 26.05 -21.47
CA PHE A 268 -4.21 25.72 -20.29
C PHE A 268 -3.44 25.01 -19.16
N MET A 269 -2.28 24.44 -19.46
CA MET A 269 -1.48 23.64 -18.54
C MET A 269 -0.06 24.17 -18.42
N LEU A 270 0.37 24.45 -17.19
CA LEU A 270 1.77 24.73 -16.88
C LEU A 270 2.42 23.46 -16.33
N ARG A 271 3.49 23.00 -16.97
CA ARG A 271 4.27 21.84 -16.51
C ARG A 271 5.76 22.08 -16.62
N ARG A 272 6.46 21.91 -15.51
CA ARG A 272 7.93 21.93 -15.42
C ARG A 272 8.42 20.64 -14.77
N THR A 273 9.57 20.16 -15.25
CA THR A 273 10.27 18.99 -14.70
C THR A 273 11.45 19.42 -13.84
N LYS A 274 11.85 18.57 -12.88
CA LYS A 274 13.04 18.81 -12.05
C LYS A 274 14.29 18.89 -12.92
N ALA A 275 14.44 18.00 -13.90
CA ALA A 275 15.56 18.01 -14.84
C ALA A 275 15.71 19.38 -15.52
N LYS A 276 14.63 19.91 -16.12
CA LYS A 276 14.65 21.22 -16.79
C LYS A 276 14.98 22.36 -15.82
N LEU A 277 14.46 22.31 -14.59
CA LEU A 277 14.76 23.34 -13.59
C LEU A 277 16.18 23.26 -13.03
N ILE A 278 16.77 22.06 -12.97
CA ILE A 278 18.17 21.84 -12.60
C ILE A 278 19.09 22.34 -13.72
N GLU A 279 18.78 22.00 -14.98
CA GLU A 279 19.52 22.48 -16.16
C GLU A 279 19.51 24.00 -16.28
N CYS A 280 18.37 24.65 -16.02
CA CYS A 280 18.26 26.10 -15.98
C CYS A 280 18.87 26.75 -14.73
N GLY A 281 19.38 25.98 -13.76
CA GLY A 281 19.97 26.49 -12.52
C GLY A 281 18.97 27.02 -11.48
N ASN A 282 17.67 26.92 -11.74
CA ASN A 282 16.60 27.43 -10.87
C ASN A 282 16.30 26.52 -9.67
N LEU A 283 16.71 25.26 -9.73
CA LEU A 283 16.52 24.27 -8.67
C LEU A 283 17.83 23.56 -8.34
N ARG A 284 18.20 23.55 -7.07
CA ARG A 284 19.29 22.74 -6.54
C ARG A 284 18.70 21.55 -5.80
N LEU A 285 18.89 20.34 -6.33
CA LEU A 285 18.46 19.08 -5.74
C LEU A 285 19.59 18.05 -5.89
N PRO A 286 19.80 17.14 -4.92
CA PRO A 286 20.74 16.04 -5.09
C PRO A 286 20.36 15.15 -6.28
N PRO A 287 21.32 14.43 -6.88
CA PRO A 287 21.01 13.52 -7.99
C PRO A 287 20.14 12.35 -7.53
N LEU A 288 19.44 11.78 -8.51
CA LEU A 288 18.66 10.55 -8.40
C LEU A 288 19.23 9.52 -9.37
N THR A 289 19.61 8.35 -8.87
CA THR A 289 20.02 7.20 -9.70
C THR A 289 18.95 6.13 -9.63
N GLU A 290 18.45 5.69 -10.78
CA GLU A 290 17.48 4.59 -10.90
C GLU A 290 18.18 3.35 -11.49
N ILE A 291 18.22 2.26 -10.73
CA ILE A 291 18.79 0.98 -11.16
C ILE A 291 17.73 -0.12 -11.14
N THR A 292 17.81 -1.03 -12.11
CA THR A 292 16.99 -2.24 -12.12
C THR A 292 17.88 -3.46 -11.90
N VAL A 293 17.61 -4.18 -10.81
CA VAL A 293 18.35 -5.38 -10.41
C VAL A 293 17.52 -6.60 -10.77
N MET A 294 18.08 -7.42 -11.66
CA MET A 294 17.41 -8.58 -12.20
C MET A 294 17.66 -9.81 -11.31
N ALA A 295 16.65 -10.23 -10.55
CA ALA A 295 16.72 -11.34 -9.60
C ALA A 295 16.46 -12.70 -10.29
N PRO A 296 17.28 -13.73 -10.05
CA PRO A 296 17.02 -15.08 -10.56
C PRO A 296 15.90 -15.78 -9.76
N LEU A 297 15.18 -16.72 -10.39
CA LEU A 297 14.23 -17.59 -9.69
C LEU A 297 14.96 -18.74 -8.98
N VAL A 298 14.67 -18.95 -7.70
CA VAL A 298 15.17 -20.11 -6.92
C VAL A 298 14.46 -21.40 -7.35
N SER A 299 15.07 -22.56 -7.10
CA SER A 299 14.53 -23.89 -7.44
C SER A 299 13.09 -24.12 -6.96
N LEU A 300 12.75 -23.70 -5.73
CA LEU A 300 11.39 -23.77 -5.19
C LEU A 300 10.44 -22.86 -5.96
N GLN A 301 10.81 -21.59 -6.19
CA GLN A 301 10.02 -20.66 -7.00
C GLN A 301 9.79 -21.18 -8.42
N LYS A 302 10.81 -21.74 -9.08
CA LYS A 302 10.69 -22.34 -10.42
C LYS A 302 9.64 -23.45 -10.42
N LYS A 303 9.68 -24.38 -9.45
CA LYS A 303 8.69 -25.46 -9.33
C LYS A 303 7.26 -24.92 -9.18
N VAL A 304 7.06 -23.94 -8.31
CA VAL A 304 5.74 -23.31 -8.08
C VAL A 304 5.26 -22.60 -9.35
N TYR A 305 6.12 -21.81 -9.97
CA TYR A 305 5.82 -21.07 -11.19
C TYR A 305 5.44 -22.01 -12.34
N THR A 306 6.21 -23.07 -12.58
CA THR A 306 5.90 -24.09 -13.60
C THR A 306 4.61 -24.84 -13.25
N SER A 307 4.35 -25.17 -11.98
CA SER A 307 3.11 -25.83 -11.56
C SER A 307 1.86 -24.97 -11.81
N LEU A 308 1.93 -23.67 -11.52
CA LEU A 308 0.85 -22.72 -11.80
C LEU A 308 0.58 -22.62 -13.30
N LEU A 309 1.64 -22.54 -14.10
CA LEU A 309 1.53 -22.53 -15.55
C LEU A 309 0.92 -23.83 -16.10
N ARG A 310 1.32 -25.01 -15.57
CA ARG A 310 0.73 -26.31 -15.95
C ARG A 310 -0.78 -26.35 -15.69
N LYS A 311 -1.20 -25.92 -14.50
CA LYS A 311 -2.61 -25.92 -14.09
C LYS A 311 -3.47 -25.03 -14.99
N GLU A 312 -2.91 -23.93 -15.46
CA GLU A 312 -3.61 -22.92 -16.25
C GLU A 312 -3.38 -23.05 -17.77
N LEU A 313 -2.51 -23.98 -18.21
CA LEU A 313 -2.19 -24.25 -19.62
C LEU A 313 -3.44 -24.52 -20.48
N PRO A 314 -4.44 -25.33 -20.06
CA PRO A 314 -5.64 -25.55 -20.85
C PRO A 314 -6.42 -24.25 -21.11
N LYS A 315 -6.45 -23.33 -20.12
CA LYS A 315 -7.08 -22.02 -20.27
C LYS A 315 -6.27 -21.12 -21.19
N LEU A 316 -4.93 -21.13 -21.09
CA LEU A 316 -4.06 -20.36 -21.99
C LEU A 316 -4.18 -20.80 -23.45
N LEU A 317 -4.27 -22.12 -23.70
CA LEU A 317 -4.47 -22.68 -25.04
C LEU A 317 -5.83 -22.30 -25.63
N ALA A 318 -6.89 -22.34 -24.81
CA ALA A 318 -8.24 -21.95 -25.25
C ALA A 318 -8.34 -20.49 -25.72
N LEU A 319 -7.43 -19.60 -25.30
CA LEU A 319 -7.40 -18.20 -25.72
C LEU A 319 -6.71 -18.00 -27.07
N THR A 320 -5.78 -18.90 -27.44
CA THR A 320 -5.10 -18.85 -28.74
C THR A 320 -6.02 -19.32 -29.88
N SER A 321 -6.95 -20.22 -29.57
CA SER A 321 -8.11 -20.52 -30.41
C SER A 321 -9.18 -19.43 -30.23
N ALA A 322 -9.66 -18.81 -31.30
CA ALA A 322 -10.60 -17.68 -31.29
C ALA A 322 -12.04 -18.01 -30.80
N ALA A 323 -12.18 -18.71 -29.67
CA ALA A 323 -13.46 -19.06 -29.07
C ALA A 323 -13.96 -17.96 -28.10
N SER A 324 -15.27 -17.71 -28.15
CA SER A 324 -15.95 -16.49 -27.69
C SER A 324 -16.17 -16.34 -26.18
N ASN A 325 -15.66 -17.24 -25.34
CA ASN A 325 -15.78 -17.13 -23.87
C ASN A 325 -14.40 -17.13 -23.22
N GLN A 326 -13.85 -15.94 -23.01
CA GLN A 326 -12.53 -15.71 -22.43
C GLN A 326 -12.63 -15.71 -20.89
N PRO A 327 -12.23 -16.75 -20.15
CA PRO A 327 -12.08 -16.64 -18.70
C PRO A 327 -11.00 -15.59 -18.38
N SER A 328 -11.21 -14.75 -17.36
CA SER A 328 -10.31 -13.62 -17.09
C SER A 328 -8.89 -14.09 -16.74
N LEU A 329 -7.92 -13.77 -17.59
CA LEU A 329 -6.47 -13.98 -17.36
C LEU A 329 -5.92 -13.26 -16.12
N GLN A 330 -6.68 -12.29 -15.59
CA GLN A 330 -6.27 -11.45 -14.48
C GLN A 330 -5.88 -12.27 -13.24
N ASN A 331 -6.58 -13.39 -12.97
CA ASN A 331 -6.26 -14.26 -11.85
C ASN A 331 -4.92 -14.99 -12.07
N ILE A 332 -4.62 -15.42 -13.29
CA ILE A 332 -3.36 -16.12 -13.59
C ILE A 332 -2.18 -15.17 -13.38
N VAL A 333 -2.26 -13.95 -13.89
CA VAL A 333 -1.18 -12.97 -13.77
C VAL A 333 -0.92 -12.60 -12.31
N ILE A 334 -1.96 -12.45 -11.48
CA ILE A 334 -1.76 -12.19 -10.05
C ILE A 334 -1.11 -13.39 -9.32
N GLN A 335 -1.46 -14.65 -9.67
CA GLN A 335 -0.77 -15.82 -9.10
C GLN A 335 0.70 -15.89 -9.55
N LEU A 336 1.00 -15.64 -10.82
CA LEU A 336 2.38 -15.63 -11.31
C LEU A 336 3.20 -14.54 -10.62
N ARG A 337 2.61 -13.36 -10.38
CA ARG A 337 3.24 -12.31 -9.57
C ARG A 337 3.52 -12.77 -8.15
N LYS A 338 2.55 -13.42 -7.47
CA LYS A 338 2.77 -13.98 -6.12
C LYS A 338 3.96 -14.95 -6.09
N ALA A 339 4.07 -15.83 -7.09
CA ALA A 339 5.19 -16.77 -7.19
C ALA A 339 6.55 -16.07 -7.38
N CYS A 340 6.58 -14.95 -8.11
CA CYS A 340 7.77 -14.13 -8.27
C CYS A 340 8.12 -13.38 -6.97
N SER A 341 7.11 -12.91 -6.22
CA SER A 341 7.29 -12.21 -4.95
C SER A 341 7.81 -13.12 -3.85
N HIS A 342 7.11 -14.20 -3.52
CA HIS A 342 7.56 -15.18 -2.52
C HIS A 342 6.76 -16.50 -2.59
N PRO A 343 7.39 -17.69 -2.53
CA PRO A 343 6.67 -18.98 -2.52
C PRO A 343 5.66 -19.15 -1.39
N TYR A 344 5.98 -18.66 -0.18
CA TYR A 344 5.11 -18.83 1.00
C TYR A 344 3.81 -18.02 0.95
N LEU A 345 3.60 -17.22 -0.11
CA LEU A 345 2.28 -16.64 -0.38
C LEU A 345 1.24 -17.69 -0.82
N PHE A 346 1.68 -18.91 -1.13
CA PHE A 346 0.80 -20.05 -1.41
C PHE A 346 0.70 -20.97 -0.19
N PRO A 347 -0.53 -21.39 0.19
CA PRO A 347 -0.72 -22.26 1.33
C PRO A 347 -0.09 -23.65 1.08
N GLY A 348 0.46 -24.25 2.14
CA GLY A 348 1.06 -25.59 2.11
C GLY A 348 2.47 -25.69 1.53
N ILE A 349 3.12 -24.56 1.23
CA ILE A 349 4.53 -24.51 0.79
C ILE A 349 5.48 -24.18 1.95
N GLU A 350 5.04 -23.29 2.83
CA GLU A 350 5.75 -22.99 4.07
C GLU A 350 5.76 -24.24 4.97
N PRO A 351 6.90 -24.61 5.58
CA PRO A 351 6.94 -25.72 6.51
C PRO A 351 6.00 -25.45 7.68
N GLU A 352 5.17 -26.43 8.02
CA GLU A 352 4.27 -26.39 9.18
C GLU A 352 4.79 -27.37 10.25
N PRO A 353 4.96 -26.95 11.52
CA PRO A 353 4.64 -25.64 12.11
C PRO A 353 5.58 -24.50 11.65
N TYR A 354 5.14 -23.24 11.80
CA TYR A 354 5.96 -22.07 11.44
C TYR A 354 7.29 -22.08 12.21
N GLU A 355 8.40 -22.10 11.48
CA GLU A 355 9.74 -22.01 12.02
C GLU A 355 10.39 -20.70 11.56
N GLU A 356 10.90 -19.88 12.48
CA GLU A 356 11.72 -18.72 12.10
C GLU A 356 13.10 -19.23 11.66
N GLY A 357 13.50 -18.94 10.42
CA GLY A 357 14.80 -19.41 9.94
C GLY A 357 15.23 -18.92 8.57
N GLU A 358 16.49 -19.22 8.23
CA GLU A 358 17.13 -18.89 6.94
C GLU A 358 16.37 -19.44 5.73
N HIS A 359 15.49 -20.43 5.92
CA HIS A 359 14.63 -20.96 4.86
C HIS A 359 13.78 -19.86 4.20
N LEU A 360 13.48 -18.78 4.91
CA LEU A 360 12.64 -17.68 4.45
C LEU A 360 13.38 -16.91 3.36
N VAL A 361 14.65 -16.59 3.63
CA VAL A 361 15.52 -15.88 2.68
C VAL A 361 15.88 -16.79 1.52
N GLN A 362 16.27 -18.04 1.81
CA GLN A 362 16.70 -19.01 0.79
C GLN A 362 15.59 -19.43 -0.17
N ALA A 363 14.32 -19.35 0.23
CA ALA A 363 13.18 -19.71 -0.62
C ALA A 363 12.99 -18.75 -1.81
N CYS A 364 13.52 -17.52 -1.76
CA CYS A 364 13.22 -16.47 -2.73
C CYS A 364 14.47 -15.72 -3.22
N GLY A 365 14.63 -15.64 -4.55
CA GLY A 365 15.77 -14.95 -5.17
C GLY A 365 15.79 -13.45 -4.91
N LYS A 366 14.62 -12.81 -4.80
CA LYS A 366 14.53 -11.38 -4.45
C LYS A 366 14.95 -11.11 -3.01
N LEU A 367 14.55 -11.96 -2.06
CA LEU A 367 14.95 -11.80 -0.66
C LEU A 367 16.45 -12.02 -0.48
N LEU A 368 17.06 -12.97 -1.17
CA LEU A 368 18.52 -13.16 -1.16
C LEU A 368 19.27 -11.88 -1.57
N ILE A 369 18.86 -11.26 -2.67
CA ILE A 369 19.46 -10.00 -3.13
C ILE A 369 19.16 -8.86 -2.17
N LEU A 370 17.92 -8.78 -1.66
CA LEU A 370 17.51 -7.76 -0.71
C LEU A 370 18.31 -7.85 0.61
N ASP A 371 18.62 -9.06 1.08
CA ASP A 371 19.40 -9.29 2.31
C ASP A 371 20.80 -8.70 2.20
N HIS A 372 21.52 -9.02 1.12
CA HIS A 372 22.84 -8.43 0.88
C HIS A 372 22.81 -6.91 0.69
N ILE A 373 21.79 -6.37 -0.01
CA ILE A 373 21.64 -4.92 -0.19
C ILE A 373 21.37 -4.24 1.15
N LEU A 374 20.44 -4.74 1.97
CA LEU A 374 20.07 -4.15 3.25
C LEU A 374 21.22 -4.23 4.27
N GLN A 375 21.95 -5.35 4.33
CA GLN A 375 23.14 -5.49 5.18
C GLN A 375 24.17 -4.38 4.90
N LYS A 376 24.45 -4.11 3.63
CA LYS A 376 25.40 -3.06 3.24
C LYS A 376 24.85 -1.66 3.51
N LEU A 377 23.58 -1.40 3.18
CA LEU A 377 22.94 -0.11 3.45
C LEU A 377 22.88 0.20 4.94
N HIS A 378 22.64 -0.80 5.79
CA HIS A 378 22.67 -0.67 7.24
C HIS A 378 24.09 -0.35 7.75
N ALA A 379 25.11 -1.03 7.22
CA ALA A 379 26.51 -0.77 7.58
C ALA A 379 26.96 0.67 7.23
N PHE A 380 26.45 1.23 6.13
CA PHE A 380 26.70 2.62 5.74
C PHE A 380 25.78 3.66 6.41
N GLY A 381 24.82 3.22 7.23
CA GLY A 381 23.89 4.12 7.93
C GLY A 381 22.87 4.81 7.03
N HIS A 382 22.53 4.21 5.88
CA HIS A 382 21.48 4.70 4.99
C HIS A 382 20.09 4.38 5.53
N ARG A 383 19.05 5.07 5.04
CA ARG A 383 17.66 4.81 5.43
C ARG A 383 16.82 4.45 4.22
N VAL A 384 16.04 3.38 4.36
CA VAL A 384 15.42 2.70 3.22
C VAL A 384 13.89 2.81 3.26
N LEU A 385 13.29 3.24 2.16
CA LEU A 385 11.86 3.04 1.89
C LEU A 385 11.68 1.76 1.08
N LEU A 386 10.94 0.80 1.60
CA LEU A 386 10.67 -0.47 0.95
C LEU A 386 9.21 -0.54 0.49
N PHE A 387 9.00 -0.51 -0.82
CA PHE A 387 7.66 -0.54 -1.42
C PHE A 387 7.29 -1.94 -1.90
N ALA A 388 6.09 -2.39 -1.53
CA ALA A 388 5.47 -3.60 -2.10
C ALA A 388 3.99 -3.32 -2.45
N GLN A 389 3.44 -4.07 -3.40
CA GLN A 389 2.05 -3.94 -3.82
C GLN A 389 1.12 -4.78 -2.95
N MET A 390 1.49 -6.03 -2.67
CA MET A 390 0.68 -6.96 -1.88
C MET A 390 0.97 -6.80 -0.38
N THR A 391 -0.08 -6.69 0.43
CA THR A 391 0.04 -6.62 1.90
C THR A 391 0.65 -7.89 2.48
N ASN A 392 0.30 -9.06 1.94
CA ASN A 392 0.86 -10.33 2.39
C ASN A 392 2.37 -10.43 2.13
N THR A 393 2.88 -9.76 1.08
CA THR A 393 4.33 -9.66 0.86
C THR A 393 4.98 -8.78 1.92
N LEU A 394 4.31 -7.71 2.38
CA LEU A 394 4.79 -6.91 3.51
C LEU A 394 4.83 -7.71 4.81
N ASP A 395 3.91 -8.65 5.03
CA ASP A 395 3.95 -9.56 6.19
C ASP A 395 5.20 -10.44 6.15
N ILE A 396 5.52 -11.03 5.00
CA ILE A 396 6.75 -11.83 4.82
C ILE A 396 8.01 -10.99 5.00
N LEU A 397 8.01 -9.76 4.46
CA LEU A 397 9.13 -8.83 4.62
C LEU A 397 9.28 -8.40 6.09
N GLN A 398 8.18 -8.28 6.82
CA GLN A 398 8.20 -8.01 8.26
C GLN A 398 8.88 -9.15 9.01
N ASP A 399 8.44 -10.40 8.80
CA ASP A 399 9.05 -11.59 9.41
C ASP A 399 10.57 -11.65 9.12
N TYR A 400 10.96 -11.30 7.89
CA TYR A 400 12.37 -11.22 7.50
C TYR A 400 13.15 -10.09 8.24
N LEU A 401 12.58 -8.90 8.39
CA LEU A 401 13.22 -7.81 9.12
C LEU A 401 13.34 -8.11 10.62
N GLU A 402 12.35 -8.80 11.19
CA GLU A 402 12.37 -9.31 12.57
C GLU A 402 13.47 -10.37 12.75
N LEU A 403 13.58 -11.33 11.82
CA LEU A 403 14.64 -12.35 11.79
C LEU A 403 16.05 -11.72 11.79
N ARG A 404 16.26 -10.67 10.98
CA ARG A 404 17.53 -9.93 10.89
C ARG A 404 17.69 -8.84 11.98
N LYS A 405 16.68 -8.64 12.83
CA LYS A 405 16.63 -7.62 13.91
C LYS A 405 16.81 -6.18 13.43
N TYR A 406 16.30 -5.86 12.24
CA TYR A 406 16.28 -4.49 11.73
C TYR A 406 15.09 -3.71 12.31
N SER A 407 15.32 -2.45 12.69
CA SER A 407 14.23 -1.57 13.13
C SER A 407 13.41 -1.12 11.91
N TYR A 408 12.09 -1.22 12.01
CA TYR A 408 11.20 -0.86 10.92
C TYR A 408 9.93 -0.14 11.36
N GLU A 409 9.33 0.61 10.45
CA GLU A 409 7.97 1.14 10.54
C GLU A 409 7.15 0.57 9.38
N ARG A 410 5.83 0.45 9.53
CA ARG A 410 4.93 -0.09 8.50
C ARG A 410 3.80 0.88 8.20
N LEU A 411 3.49 1.05 6.91
CA LEU A 411 2.39 1.88 6.43
C LEU A 411 1.63 1.13 5.32
N ASP A 412 0.43 0.65 5.65
CA ASP A 412 -0.50 0.06 4.69
C ASP A 412 -1.90 0.70 4.77
N GLY A 413 -2.85 0.15 4.00
CA GLY A 413 -4.22 0.66 3.91
C GLY A 413 -5.09 0.37 5.13
N SER A 414 -4.66 -0.54 6.02
CA SER A 414 -5.42 -0.92 7.22
C SER A 414 -5.14 0.00 8.41
N ILE A 415 -4.00 0.68 8.41
CA ILE A 415 -3.54 1.54 9.50
C ILE A 415 -4.37 2.82 9.58
N ARG A 416 -4.81 3.16 10.80
CA ARG A 416 -5.63 4.35 11.08
C ARG A 416 -4.82 5.62 10.78
N ALA A 417 -5.52 6.71 10.46
CA ALA A 417 -4.87 7.97 10.09
C ALA A 417 -3.91 8.47 11.19
N GLU A 418 -4.30 8.42 12.46
CA GLU A 418 -3.48 8.89 13.58
C GLU A 418 -2.16 8.10 13.71
N GLU A 419 -2.23 6.77 13.61
CA GLU A 419 -1.08 5.87 13.65
C GLU A 419 -0.15 6.09 12.46
N ARG A 420 -0.74 6.29 11.26
CA ARG A 420 0.01 6.65 10.05
C ARG A 420 0.87 7.89 10.28
N PHE A 421 0.30 8.95 10.87
CA PHE A 421 1.05 10.17 11.16
C PHE A 421 2.11 9.96 12.25
N ALA A 422 1.83 9.12 13.25
CA ALA A 422 2.81 8.77 14.27
C ALA A 422 4.03 8.06 13.66
N ALA A 423 3.82 7.08 12.76
CA ALA A 423 4.88 6.37 12.05
C ALA A 423 5.72 7.31 11.17
N ILE A 424 5.09 8.22 10.43
CA ILE A 424 5.80 9.22 9.61
C ILE A 424 6.66 10.14 10.46
N ARG A 425 6.14 10.62 11.60
CA ARG A 425 6.88 11.49 12.52
C ARG A 425 8.04 10.75 13.20
N SER A 426 7.82 9.50 13.59
CA SER A 426 8.83 8.59 14.14
C SER A 426 10.00 8.45 13.16
N PHE A 427 9.71 8.10 11.91
CA PHE A 427 10.71 7.95 10.86
C PHE A 427 11.42 9.26 10.48
N SER A 428 10.70 10.39 10.53
CA SER A 428 11.26 11.71 10.14
C SER A 428 12.13 12.36 11.21
N ARG A 429 12.12 11.85 12.45
CA ARG A 429 12.94 12.39 13.54
C ARG A 429 14.42 12.20 13.20
N LYS A 430 15.20 13.30 13.21
CA LYS A 430 16.64 13.25 12.92
C LYS A 430 17.40 12.79 14.16
N SER A 431 18.39 11.92 13.96
CA SER A 431 19.37 11.42 14.95
C SER A 431 20.34 12.50 15.48
N GLY A 432 20.07 13.78 15.28
CA GLY A 432 21.04 14.87 15.43
C GLY A 432 20.89 15.75 16.67
N SER A 433 20.15 15.33 17.71
CA SER A 433 20.19 16.04 19.00
C SER A 433 21.14 15.31 19.94
N GLU A 434 22.42 15.68 19.87
CA GLU A 434 23.42 15.33 20.88
C GLU A 434 22.96 15.82 22.26
N SER A 435 22.39 14.94 23.07
CA SER A 435 22.53 14.92 24.54
C SER A 435 21.70 13.77 25.14
N SER A 436 22.42 12.87 25.84
CA SER A 436 21.91 11.88 26.81
C SER A 436 21.56 10.49 26.27
N ALA A 437 22.59 9.64 26.21
CA ALA A 437 22.65 8.23 26.64
C ALA A 437 21.35 7.42 26.87
N SER A 438 20.50 7.31 25.85
CA SER A 438 19.61 6.16 25.65
C SER A 438 19.31 6.01 24.15
N ASP A 439 19.97 5.06 23.49
CA ASP A 439 19.81 4.67 22.09
C ASP A 439 18.39 4.10 21.81
N GLU A 440 17.36 4.94 21.79
CA GLU A 440 16.00 4.52 21.43
C GLU A 440 15.66 4.84 19.95
N SER A 441 15.91 3.82 19.13
CA SER A 441 15.08 3.35 18.00
C SER A 441 14.63 4.39 16.96
N THR A 442 15.54 4.94 16.16
CA THR A 442 15.16 5.44 14.83
C THR A 442 15.05 4.27 13.86
N ALA A 443 13.91 4.12 13.19
CA ALA A 443 13.67 3.03 12.24
C ALA A 443 14.59 3.11 11.01
N PHE A 444 15.23 2.00 10.68
CA PHE A 444 16.11 1.84 9.51
C PHE A 444 15.31 1.67 8.21
N VAL A 445 14.29 0.80 8.23
CA VAL A 445 13.41 0.53 7.08
C VAL A 445 12.01 1.11 7.31
N PHE A 446 11.45 1.77 6.32
CA PHE A 446 10.02 2.09 6.30
C PHE A 446 9.33 1.28 5.21
N MET A 447 8.55 0.27 5.61
CA MET A 447 7.75 -0.56 4.73
C MET A 447 6.45 0.14 4.36
N ILE A 448 6.19 0.30 3.07
CA ILE A 448 5.04 1.05 2.59
C ILE A 448 4.35 0.28 1.48
N SER A 449 3.03 0.12 1.55
CA SER A 449 2.30 -0.36 0.38
C SER A 449 2.28 0.72 -0.70
N THR A 450 2.60 0.38 -1.94
CA THR A 450 2.76 1.39 -3.02
C THR A 450 1.53 2.28 -3.17
N ARG A 451 0.33 1.72 -2.99
CA ARG A 451 -0.94 2.48 -3.00
C ARG A 451 -1.06 3.45 -1.83
N ALA A 452 -0.65 3.05 -0.62
CA ALA A 452 -0.72 3.92 0.55
C ALA A 452 0.39 5.00 0.51
N GLY A 453 1.56 4.66 -0.02
CA GLY A 453 2.68 5.59 -0.24
C GLY A 453 2.47 6.59 -1.38
N GLY A 454 1.61 6.26 -2.36
CA GLY A 454 1.24 7.16 -3.44
C GLY A 454 0.53 8.43 -2.97
N VAL A 455 -0.03 8.44 -1.76
CA VAL A 455 -0.89 9.53 -1.26
C VAL A 455 -0.11 10.53 -0.41
N GLY A 456 0.51 11.53 -1.04
CA GLY A 456 0.79 12.82 -0.40
C GLY A 456 1.92 12.92 0.63
N LEU A 457 2.60 11.84 0.99
CA LEU A 457 3.54 11.82 2.13
C LEU A 457 4.84 12.61 1.88
N ASN A 458 5.53 13.01 2.96
CA ASN A 458 6.83 13.68 2.90
C ASN A 458 7.87 12.82 3.63
N LEU A 459 8.73 12.11 2.88
CA LEU A 459 9.65 11.08 3.41
C LEU A 459 11.11 11.38 3.09
N VAL A 460 11.47 12.66 3.20
CA VAL A 460 12.81 13.20 2.89
C VAL A 460 13.91 12.64 3.80
N ALA A 461 13.53 12.03 4.93
CA ALA A 461 14.45 11.38 5.84
C ALA A 461 15.17 10.18 5.20
N ALA A 462 14.53 9.49 4.25
CA ALA A 462 15.13 8.38 3.52
C ALA A 462 15.93 8.86 2.32
N ASP A 463 17.00 8.13 2.01
CA ASP A 463 17.87 8.37 0.87
C ASP A 463 17.88 7.19 -0.12
N THR A 464 17.39 6.02 0.29
CA THR A 464 17.30 4.85 -0.58
C THR A 464 15.85 4.39 -0.71
N VAL A 465 15.41 4.12 -1.93
CA VAL A 465 14.06 3.63 -2.25
C VAL A 465 14.20 2.30 -2.97
N ILE A 466 13.55 1.26 -2.47
CA ILE A 466 13.56 -0.08 -3.06
C ILE A 466 12.13 -0.48 -3.40
N PHE A 467 11.88 -0.78 -4.67
CA PHE A 467 10.63 -1.38 -5.13
C PHE A 467 10.80 -2.90 -5.20
N TYR A 468 10.18 -3.60 -4.25
CA TYR A 468 10.14 -5.06 -4.22
C TYR A 468 9.19 -5.61 -5.31
N GLU A 469 8.10 -4.89 -5.57
CA GLU A 469 7.10 -5.19 -6.60
C GLU A 469 6.74 -3.90 -7.36
N GLN A 470 6.67 -3.98 -8.69
CA GLN A 470 6.30 -2.83 -9.55
C GLN A 470 4.79 -2.73 -9.80
N ASP A 471 4.27 -1.52 -9.97
CA ASP A 471 2.89 -1.28 -10.39
C ASP A 471 2.72 -1.48 -11.91
N TRP A 472 1.49 -1.72 -12.36
CA TRP A 472 1.13 -1.69 -13.78
C TRP A 472 1.13 -0.27 -14.36
N ASN A 473 1.01 0.73 -13.49
CA ASN A 473 1.08 2.13 -13.82
C ASN A 473 2.40 2.72 -13.27
N PRO A 474 3.40 3.00 -14.12
CA PRO A 474 4.71 3.51 -13.70
C PRO A 474 4.62 4.84 -12.93
N GLN A 475 3.52 5.56 -13.09
CA GLN A 475 3.34 6.86 -12.46
C GLN A 475 3.07 6.76 -10.97
N VAL A 476 2.48 5.66 -10.51
CA VAL A 476 2.29 5.40 -9.08
C VAL A 476 3.66 5.20 -8.43
N ASP A 477 4.53 4.42 -9.07
CA ASP A 477 5.90 4.18 -8.61
C ASP A 477 6.74 5.47 -8.64
N LYS A 478 6.68 6.25 -9.73
CA LYS A 478 7.33 7.58 -9.79
C LYS A 478 6.79 8.53 -8.72
N GLN A 479 5.49 8.53 -8.47
CA GLN A 479 4.87 9.32 -7.41
C GLN A 479 5.39 8.91 -6.02
N ALA A 480 5.59 7.61 -5.78
CA ALA A 480 6.18 7.08 -4.54
C ALA A 480 7.67 7.48 -4.40
N LEU A 481 8.46 7.37 -5.47
CA LEU A 481 9.87 7.79 -5.49
C LEU A 481 10.03 9.29 -5.20
N GLN A 482 9.15 10.12 -5.77
CA GLN A 482 9.14 11.57 -5.56
C GLN A 482 8.75 11.98 -4.12
N ARG A 483 8.38 11.04 -3.24
CA ARG A 483 8.18 11.29 -1.79
C ARG A 483 9.51 11.43 -1.04
N ALA A 484 10.56 10.77 -1.51
CA ALA A 484 11.92 10.89 -1.00
C ALA A 484 12.74 11.91 -1.81
N HIS A 485 12.65 11.87 -3.14
CA HIS A 485 13.35 12.81 -4.03
C HIS A 485 12.54 14.11 -4.20
N ARG A 486 12.60 14.99 -3.19
CA ARG A 486 11.82 16.23 -3.10
C ARG A 486 12.66 17.39 -2.57
N ILE A 487 12.21 18.64 -2.79
CA ILE A 487 12.78 19.82 -2.12
C ILE A 487 12.84 19.57 -0.60
N GLY A 488 14.03 19.69 -0.04
CA GLY A 488 14.35 19.32 1.34
C GLY A 488 15.32 18.14 1.45
N GLN A 489 15.45 17.33 0.38
CA GLN A 489 16.41 16.24 0.31
C GLN A 489 17.83 16.80 0.23
N MET A 490 18.70 16.28 1.09
CA MET A 490 20.10 16.68 1.19
C MET A 490 21.05 15.60 0.69
N ASN A 491 20.60 14.33 0.68
CA ASN A 491 21.39 13.18 0.28
C ASN A 491 21.06 12.76 -1.15
N HIS A 492 22.03 12.13 -1.83
CA HIS A 492 21.82 11.45 -3.10
C HIS A 492 20.76 10.36 -2.95
N VAL A 493 19.77 10.33 -3.84
CA VAL A 493 18.69 9.33 -3.78
C VAL A 493 19.01 8.15 -4.70
N LEU A 494 19.04 6.94 -4.14
CA LEU A 494 19.19 5.69 -4.90
C LEU A 494 17.84 4.98 -4.99
N CYS A 495 17.38 4.70 -6.20
CA CYS A 495 16.16 3.93 -6.46
C CYS A 495 16.52 2.56 -7.05
N ILE A 496 16.09 1.48 -6.40
CA ILE A 496 16.37 0.10 -6.80
C ILE A 496 15.05 -0.61 -7.14
N ASN A 497 14.90 -1.03 -8.39
CA ASN A 497 13.77 -1.86 -8.83
C ASN A 497 14.20 -3.33 -8.85
N LEU A 498 13.57 -4.17 -8.03
CA LEU A 498 13.79 -5.62 -8.05
C LEU A 498 12.83 -6.28 -9.04
N VAL A 499 13.37 -6.91 -10.09
CA VAL A 499 12.57 -7.57 -11.14
C VAL A 499 13.05 -9.01 -11.30
N THR A 500 12.12 -9.97 -11.23
CA THR A 500 12.47 -11.38 -11.43
C THR A 500 12.68 -11.67 -12.92
N ARG A 501 13.84 -12.26 -13.25
CA ARG A 501 14.24 -12.68 -14.60
C ARG A 501 13.30 -13.72 -15.20
N HIS A 502 13.11 -13.64 -16.51
CA HIS A 502 12.32 -14.58 -17.32
C HIS A 502 10.91 -14.82 -16.78
N SER A 503 10.30 -13.79 -16.21
CA SER A 503 9.02 -13.87 -15.52
C SER A 503 8.00 -12.86 -16.04
N VAL A 504 6.77 -12.94 -15.53
CA VAL A 504 5.72 -11.96 -15.81
C VAL A 504 6.11 -10.53 -15.40
N GLU A 505 7.03 -10.36 -14.47
CA GLU A 505 7.47 -9.02 -14.02
C GLU A 505 8.25 -8.26 -15.09
N GLU A 506 9.06 -8.94 -15.92
CA GLU A 506 9.74 -8.27 -17.05
C GLU A 506 8.75 -7.70 -18.05
N ILE A 507 7.63 -8.40 -18.27
CA ILE A 507 6.57 -7.97 -19.18
C ILE A 507 5.87 -6.74 -18.60
N ILE A 508 5.61 -6.74 -17.29
CA ILE A 508 5.04 -5.60 -16.58
C ILE A 508 5.98 -4.40 -16.71
N MET A 509 7.29 -4.60 -16.50
CA MET A 509 8.31 -3.56 -16.63
C MET A 509 8.33 -2.96 -18.05
N ARG A 510 8.39 -3.79 -19.10
CA ARG A 510 8.38 -3.32 -20.51
C ARG A 510 7.10 -2.55 -20.83
N ARG A 511 5.95 -3.02 -20.36
CA ARG A 511 4.66 -2.31 -20.54
C ARG A 511 4.64 -0.97 -19.81
N ALA A 512 5.18 -0.93 -18.60
CA ALA A 512 5.28 0.30 -17.82
C ALA A 512 6.17 1.32 -18.54
N GLU A 513 7.30 0.88 -19.11
CA GLU A 513 8.19 1.75 -19.90
C GLU A 513 7.51 2.32 -21.15
N ARG A 514 6.77 1.50 -21.92
CA ARG A 514 6.00 1.98 -23.08
C ARG A 514 4.92 3.00 -22.70
N LYS A 515 4.20 2.75 -21.60
CA LYS A 515 3.23 3.73 -21.06
C LYS A 515 3.89 5.04 -20.67
N LEU A 516 5.11 4.97 -20.15
CA LEU A 516 5.89 6.15 -19.82
C LEU A 516 6.26 6.93 -21.09
N GLN A 517 6.73 6.26 -22.14
CA GLN A 517 7.07 6.87 -23.43
C GLN A 517 5.88 7.61 -24.05
N LEU A 518 4.68 7.03 -24.00
CA LEU A 518 3.44 7.71 -24.43
C LEU A 518 3.21 9.02 -23.65
N SER A 519 3.41 9.01 -22.34
CA SER A 519 3.30 10.22 -21.50
C SER A 519 4.34 11.27 -21.87
N HIS A 520 5.57 10.84 -22.18
CA HIS A 520 6.65 11.73 -22.62
C HIS A 520 6.39 12.32 -24.01
N ASN A 521 5.84 11.56 -24.96
CA ASN A 521 5.55 12.06 -26.30
C ASN A 521 4.47 13.15 -26.32
N VAL A 522 3.46 13.02 -25.46
CA VAL A 522 2.37 14.01 -25.39
C VAL A 522 2.78 15.29 -24.64
N ILE A 523 3.74 15.20 -23.71
CA ILE A 523 3.98 16.26 -22.72
C ILE A 523 5.43 16.81 -22.73
N GLY A 524 6.40 16.05 -23.22
CA GLY A 524 7.82 16.38 -23.24
C GLY A 524 8.21 17.44 -24.26
N ASP A 525 9.34 18.12 -24.05
CA ASP A 525 9.98 18.99 -25.05
C ASP A 525 10.86 18.16 -25.99
N GLU A 526 10.87 18.54 -27.28
CA GLU A 526 11.58 17.84 -28.36
C GLU A 526 13.08 17.76 -28.05
N THR A 527 13.56 16.58 -27.65
CA THR A 527 14.92 16.09 -27.91
C THR A 527 14.97 14.61 -27.52
N VAL A 528 14.56 13.69 -28.41
CA VAL A 528 15.33 12.48 -28.78
C VAL A 528 14.66 11.90 -30.03
N ASP A 529 15.25 12.14 -31.21
CA ASP A 529 14.94 11.36 -32.41
C ASP A 529 15.55 9.97 -32.23
N HIS A 530 14.80 9.05 -31.63
CA HIS A 530 15.08 7.62 -31.81
C HIS A 530 14.27 7.14 -33.01
N THR A 531 14.99 6.84 -34.09
CA THR A 531 14.51 6.06 -35.22
C THR A 531 14.14 4.66 -34.73
N GLY A 532 12.86 4.26 -34.79
CA GLY A 532 12.46 2.90 -34.44
C GLY A 532 10.95 2.71 -34.43
N GLU A 533 10.43 2.20 -35.55
CA GLU A 533 9.19 1.44 -35.76
C GLU A 533 8.11 1.49 -34.65
N GLU A 534 7.03 2.23 -34.93
CA GLU A 534 5.81 2.23 -34.11
C GLU A 534 5.01 0.92 -34.34
N ALA A 535 5.08 -0.01 -33.37
CA ALA A 535 4.27 -1.23 -33.34
C ALA A 535 3.01 -1.03 -32.45
N THR A 536 2.01 -0.28 -32.93
CA THR A 536 0.76 0.00 -32.19
C THR A 536 -0.29 -1.13 -32.28
N GLY A 537 0.01 -2.27 -32.90
CA GLY A 537 -0.89 -3.43 -33.02
C GLY A 537 -0.78 -4.50 -31.92
N ALA A 538 0.04 -4.27 -30.89
CA ALA A 538 0.54 -5.35 -30.02
C ALA A 538 -0.26 -5.66 -28.74
N ASP A 539 -1.40 -5.02 -28.44
CA ASP A 539 -2.06 -5.22 -27.13
C ASP A 539 -2.60 -6.66 -26.94
N ILE A 540 -2.98 -7.32 -28.04
CA ILE A 540 -3.38 -8.75 -28.07
C ILE A 540 -2.14 -9.66 -28.27
N GLY A 541 -1.17 -9.23 -29.09
CA GLY A 541 0.08 -9.95 -29.33
C GLY A 541 0.96 -10.07 -28.07
N ASP A 542 0.91 -9.07 -27.19
CA ASP A 542 1.67 -9.06 -25.94
C ASP A 542 1.00 -9.87 -24.82
N MET A 543 -0.29 -10.20 -24.91
CA MET A 543 -0.83 -11.25 -24.03
C MET A 543 -0.32 -12.63 -24.44
N ARG A 544 -0.03 -12.85 -25.74
CA ARG A 544 0.78 -14.00 -26.18
C ARG A 544 2.23 -13.89 -25.67
N SER A 545 2.76 -12.69 -25.38
CA SER A 545 4.08 -12.57 -24.74
C SER A 545 4.13 -13.02 -23.28
N ILE A 546 2.99 -13.11 -22.57
CA ILE A 546 2.93 -13.79 -21.24
C ILE A 546 3.29 -15.27 -21.39
N ILE A 547 3.07 -15.81 -22.59
CA ILE A 547 3.43 -17.16 -22.99
C ILE A 547 4.93 -17.26 -23.35
N PHE A 548 5.61 -16.15 -23.66
CA PHE A 548 7.02 -16.09 -24.08
C PHE A 548 8.00 -16.65 -23.03
N GLY A 549 7.67 -16.55 -21.74
CA GLY A 549 8.48 -17.15 -20.68
C GLY A 549 8.43 -18.69 -20.67
N LEU A 550 7.39 -19.31 -21.23
CA LEU A 550 7.21 -20.76 -21.21
C LEU A 550 8.20 -21.51 -22.10
N HIS A 551 8.58 -20.95 -23.24
CA HIS A 551 9.49 -21.60 -24.20
C HIS A 551 10.94 -21.71 -23.66
N MET A 552 11.34 -20.87 -22.70
CA MET A 552 12.67 -20.89 -22.09
C MET A 552 12.80 -21.87 -20.92
N PHE A 553 11.69 -22.38 -20.39
CA PHE A 553 11.69 -23.47 -19.42
C PHE A 553 11.52 -24.82 -20.14
N ASP A 554 12.29 -25.03 -21.21
CA ASP A 554 12.36 -26.32 -21.91
C ASP A 554 13.12 -27.30 -20.98
N PRO A 555 12.52 -28.44 -20.56
CA PRO A 555 13.23 -29.49 -19.86
C PRO A 555 13.93 -30.39 -20.89
N SER A 556 14.74 -29.82 -21.79
CA SER A 556 15.66 -30.66 -22.57
C SER A 556 16.62 -31.36 -21.60
N PRO A 557 17.11 -32.57 -21.95
CA PRO A 557 18.09 -33.29 -21.14
C PRO A 557 19.49 -32.66 -21.27
N ASP A 558 19.61 -31.34 -21.11
CA ASP A 558 20.86 -30.63 -20.88
C ASP A 558 21.19 -30.52 -19.37
N ILE A 559 20.64 -31.44 -18.58
CA ILE A 559 20.95 -31.69 -17.16
C ILE A 559 22.45 -32.07 -16.95
N HIS A 560 23.25 -32.19 -18.01
CA HIS A 560 24.70 -32.46 -17.92
C HIS A 560 25.62 -31.34 -18.42
N ARG A 561 25.12 -30.13 -18.73
CA ARG A 561 26.00 -29.01 -19.13
C ARG A 561 25.92 -27.73 -18.31
N GLU A 562 24.96 -27.61 -17.40
CA GLU A 562 25.07 -26.67 -16.27
C GLU A 562 25.58 -27.46 -15.06
N LYS A 563 26.86 -27.28 -14.72
CA LYS A 563 27.35 -27.63 -13.38
C LYS A 563 26.43 -26.90 -12.39
N SER A 564 25.61 -27.64 -11.65
CA SER A 564 24.96 -27.24 -10.39
C SER A 564 24.75 -25.72 -10.26
N GLY A 565 23.64 -25.20 -10.79
CA GLY A 565 23.20 -23.81 -10.58
C GLY A 565 22.78 -23.54 -9.12
N GLU A 566 23.64 -23.86 -8.16
CA GLU A 566 23.72 -23.07 -6.94
C GLU A 566 24.29 -21.71 -7.37
N LEU A 567 23.47 -20.67 -7.27
CA LEU A 567 23.94 -19.29 -7.42
C LEU A 567 25.10 -19.13 -6.45
N SER A 568 26.30 -18.85 -6.97
CA SER A 568 27.42 -18.56 -6.08
C SER A 568 27.07 -17.30 -5.29
N GLU A 569 27.19 -17.35 -3.96
CA GLU A 569 26.96 -16.20 -3.09
C GLU A 569 27.80 -14.99 -3.56
N GLU A 570 28.97 -15.26 -4.16
CA GLU A 570 29.87 -14.32 -4.81
C GLU A 570 29.21 -13.53 -5.96
N GLU A 571 28.39 -14.14 -6.82
CA GLU A 571 27.68 -13.45 -7.90
C GLU A 571 26.58 -12.53 -7.38
N LEU A 572 25.83 -12.98 -6.37
CA LEU A 572 24.79 -12.17 -5.73
C LEU A 572 25.39 -10.98 -4.98
N LEU A 573 26.51 -11.21 -4.30
CA LEU A 573 27.30 -10.16 -3.67
C LEU A 573 27.84 -9.17 -4.70
N ALA A 574 28.35 -9.63 -5.85
CA ALA A 574 28.84 -8.76 -6.91
C ALA A 574 27.72 -7.88 -7.51
N VAL A 575 26.51 -8.42 -7.68
CA VAL A 575 25.33 -7.65 -8.13
C VAL A 575 24.96 -6.58 -7.09
N ALA A 576 24.92 -6.94 -5.80
CA ALA A 576 24.65 -5.99 -4.72
C ALA A 576 25.75 -4.92 -4.61
N GLU A 577 27.02 -5.28 -4.81
CA GLU A 577 28.15 -4.33 -4.84
C GLU A 577 28.04 -3.38 -6.01
N LYS A 578 27.76 -3.89 -7.20
CA LYS A 578 27.58 -3.04 -8.38
C LYS A 578 26.42 -2.08 -8.20
N ALA A 579 25.30 -2.54 -7.63
CA ALA A 579 24.14 -1.72 -7.32
C ALA A 579 24.42 -0.61 -6.30
N ILE A 580 25.34 -0.82 -5.36
CA ILE A 580 25.75 0.20 -4.38
C ILE A 580 26.88 1.07 -4.92
N ALA A 581 27.79 0.51 -5.71
CA ALA A 581 28.92 1.21 -6.30
C ALA A 581 28.48 2.27 -7.33
N THR A 582 27.36 2.07 -8.02
CA THR A 582 26.73 3.11 -8.87
C THR A 582 26.37 4.38 -8.10
N ARG A 583 26.20 4.30 -6.77
CA ARG A 583 26.06 5.48 -5.90
C ARG A 583 27.32 6.35 -5.87
N HIS A 584 28.50 5.76 -6.07
CA HIS A 584 29.81 6.41 -5.98
C HIS A 584 30.47 6.64 -7.34
N ASN A 585 30.18 5.81 -8.35
CA ASN A 585 30.86 5.85 -9.64
C ASN A 585 30.30 6.97 -10.52
N ARG A 586 31.02 8.10 -10.51
CA ARG A 586 30.78 9.25 -11.39
C ARG A 586 31.75 9.18 -12.58
N GLY A 587 31.30 8.57 -13.67
CA GLY A 587 31.94 8.66 -14.98
C GLY A 587 31.18 9.64 -15.88
N LEU A 588 31.86 10.63 -16.45
CA LEU A 588 31.32 11.64 -17.36
C LEU A 588 30.58 11.02 -18.55
N GLY A 589 29.25 11.15 -18.57
CA GLY A 589 28.42 10.87 -19.74
C GLY A 589 27.05 11.52 -19.55
N LYS A 590 26.74 12.52 -20.40
CA LYS A 590 25.43 13.15 -20.46
C LYS A 590 24.41 12.11 -20.90
N ASP A 591 23.62 11.57 -19.98
CA ASP A 591 22.34 10.87 -20.21
C ASP A 591 21.72 10.55 -18.82
N ASP A 592 21.32 11.60 -18.08
CA ASP A 592 20.62 11.46 -16.79
C ASP A 592 19.17 10.98 -17.00
N GLN A 593 19.00 9.76 -17.53
CA GLN A 593 17.73 9.01 -17.57
C GLN A 593 17.84 7.57 -18.09
N LYS A 594 19.04 6.98 -18.20
CA LYS A 594 19.16 5.56 -18.55
C LYS A 594 19.02 4.69 -17.30
N VAL A 595 18.01 3.82 -17.32
CA VAL A 595 17.90 2.72 -16.36
C VAL A 595 19.09 1.79 -16.60
N GLU A 596 20.03 1.75 -15.67
CA GLU A 596 21.11 0.76 -15.73
C GLU A 596 20.55 -0.62 -15.35
N LEU A 597 20.55 -1.53 -16.31
CA LEU A 597 20.23 -2.94 -16.11
C LEU A 597 21.45 -3.65 -15.54
N ILE A 598 21.33 -4.13 -14.29
CA ILE A 598 22.38 -4.93 -13.66
C ILE A 598 22.01 -6.40 -13.78
N ASN A 599 22.79 -7.10 -14.61
CA ASN A 599 22.65 -8.52 -14.86
C ASN A 599 23.69 -9.34 -14.06
N PRO A 600 23.28 -10.38 -13.31
CA PRO A 600 24.22 -11.33 -12.69
C PRO A 600 25.11 -12.13 -13.67
N VAL A 601 24.66 -12.31 -14.92
CA VAL A 601 25.45 -12.99 -15.97
C VAL A 601 26.07 -11.89 -16.82
N GLY A 602 27.41 -11.89 -16.94
CA GLY A 602 28.21 -10.87 -17.62
C GLY A 602 28.07 -10.80 -19.14
N GLU A 603 26.84 -10.81 -19.66
CA GLU A 603 26.56 -10.45 -21.04
C GLU A 603 26.48 -8.93 -21.14
N ASP A 604 27.40 -8.35 -21.90
CA ASP A 604 27.48 -6.91 -22.15
C ASP A 604 26.17 -6.35 -22.71
N ALA A 605 25.85 -5.14 -22.27
CA ALA A 605 24.68 -4.35 -22.64
C ALA A 605 24.71 -3.95 -24.13
N ALA A 606 24.44 -4.88 -25.02
CA ALA A 606 23.87 -4.58 -26.33
C ALA A 606 22.35 -4.64 -26.19
N LEU A 607 21.67 -3.58 -26.62
CA LEU A 607 20.23 -3.54 -26.79
C LEU A 607 19.84 -4.68 -27.74
N VAL A 608 19.45 -5.82 -27.17
CA VAL A 608 18.94 -6.95 -27.95
C VAL A 608 17.58 -6.52 -28.47
N ASN A 609 17.58 -5.87 -29.63
CA ASN A 609 16.43 -5.79 -30.53
C ASN A 609 16.15 -7.23 -31.01
N TYR A 610 15.47 -8.00 -30.16
CA TYR A 610 14.85 -9.25 -30.57
C TYR A 610 13.50 -8.88 -31.16
N ASP A 611 13.47 -8.81 -32.49
CA ASP A 611 12.26 -8.70 -33.29
C ASP A 611 11.36 -9.92 -33.01
N PRO A 612 10.11 -9.77 -32.56
CA PRO A 612 9.22 -10.89 -32.28
C PRO A 612 8.59 -11.36 -33.60
N GLY A 613 9.41 -11.95 -34.46
CA GLY A 613 8.92 -12.93 -35.43
C GLY A 613 8.40 -14.13 -34.65
N LEU A 614 7.12 -14.10 -34.28
CA LEU A 614 6.38 -15.21 -33.69
C LEU A 614 6.46 -16.42 -34.63
N ASP A 615 7.41 -17.32 -34.40
CA ASP A 615 7.40 -18.62 -35.03
C ASP A 615 6.34 -19.48 -34.33
N GLU A 616 5.10 -19.37 -34.82
CA GLU A 616 3.92 -20.10 -34.34
C GLU A 616 4.15 -21.62 -34.34
N ALA A 617 5.05 -22.10 -35.20
CA ALA A 617 5.49 -23.50 -35.26
C ALA A 617 6.30 -23.94 -34.02
N SER A 618 7.24 -23.11 -33.56
CA SER A 618 8.05 -23.40 -32.37
C SER A 618 7.19 -23.43 -31.09
N TYR A 619 6.21 -22.54 -30.98
CA TYR A 619 5.23 -22.53 -29.90
C TYR A 619 4.33 -23.78 -29.90
N LEU A 620 3.78 -24.17 -31.05
CA LEU A 620 2.94 -25.36 -31.16
C LEU A 620 3.73 -26.65 -30.90
N ALA A 621 4.99 -26.72 -31.34
CA ALA A 621 5.89 -27.83 -31.06
C ALA A 621 6.20 -27.94 -29.55
N TRP A 622 6.42 -26.81 -28.87
CA TRP A 622 6.62 -26.76 -27.43
C TRP A 622 5.37 -27.25 -26.67
N VAL A 623 4.17 -26.80 -27.06
CA VAL A 623 2.90 -27.24 -26.47
C VAL A 623 2.69 -28.75 -26.63
N GLU A 624 3.03 -29.33 -27.79
CA GLU A 624 2.94 -30.78 -28.01
C GLU A 624 3.96 -31.57 -27.19
N LYS A 625 5.19 -31.08 -27.10
CA LYS A 625 6.26 -31.69 -26.28
C LYS A 625 5.90 -31.67 -24.80
N PHE A 626 5.36 -30.56 -24.33
CA PHE A 626 4.93 -30.37 -22.94
C PHE A 626 3.71 -31.23 -22.57
N LYS A 627 2.76 -31.42 -23.49
CA LYS A 627 1.65 -32.39 -23.30
C LYS A 627 2.18 -33.81 -23.10
N LYS A 628 3.15 -34.24 -23.93
CA LYS A 628 3.79 -35.56 -23.80
C LYS A 628 4.56 -35.73 -22.49
N GLU A 629 5.20 -34.69 -21.97
CA GLU A 629 5.93 -34.74 -20.68
C GLU A 629 5.02 -34.67 -19.45
N SER A 630 3.87 -33.97 -19.57
CA SER A 630 2.85 -33.97 -18.51
C SER A 630 2.21 -35.35 -18.29
N GLU A 631 2.23 -36.20 -19.32
CA GLU A 631 1.79 -37.59 -19.26
C GLU A 631 2.88 -38.54 -18.73
N SER A 632 4.17 -38.16 -18.80
CA SER A 632 5.30 -39.01 -18.40
C SER A 632 5.86 -38.72 -17.00
N THR A 633 5.65 -37.52 -16.45
CA THR A 633 6.25 -37.11 -15.18
C THR A 633 5.35 -37.42 -13.98
N CYS A 634 5.12 -38.72 -13.74
CA CYS A 634 4.58 -39.23 -12.48
C CYS A 634 5.60 -40.20 -11.85
N SER A 635 6.74 -39.66 -11.44
CA SER A 635 7.74 -40.29 -10.53
C SER A 635 8.96 -39.37 -10.48
N PRO A 636 9.11 -38.60 -9.39
CA PRO A 636 9.87 -39.10 -8.25
C PRO A 636 9.26 -38.61 -6.92
N LEU A 637 8.35 -39.39 -6.35
CA LEU A 637 7.80 -39.21 -4.99
C LEU A 637 8.33 -40.25 -3.99
N ILE A 638 9.07 -41.26 -4.46
CA ILE A 638 9.35 -42.48 -3.72
C ILE A 638 10.58 -42.36 -2.78
N ASP A 639 11.50 -41.42 -3.03
CA ASP A 639 12.69 -41.23 -2.17
C ASP A 639 12.49 -40.24 -1.00
N LEU A 640 11.45 -39.40 -1.06
CA LEU A 640 11.02 -38.56 0.06
C LEU A 640 10.10 -39.33 1.01
N GLU A 641 9.25 -40.24 0.49
CA GLU A 641 8.40 -41.15 1.27
C GLU A 641 9.20 -42.03 2.23
N ASN A 642 10.37 -42.54 1.83
CA ASN A 642 11.15 -43.46 2.66
C ASN A 642 11.82 -42.78 3.87
N LYS A 643 12.17 -41.49 3.77
CA LYS A 643 12.60 -40.68 4.93
C LYS A 643 11.42 -40.26 5.81
N TYR A 644 10.27 -39.98 5.21
CA TYR A 644 9.03 -39.63 5.89
C TYR A 644 8.50 -40.80 6.75
N ASN A 645 8.53 -42.02 6.22
CA ASN A 645 8.08 -43.24 6.90
C ASN A 645 8.91 -43.57 8.15
N LEU A 646 10.22 -43.31 8.14
CA LEU A 646 11.10 -43.55 9.29
C LEU A 646 10.90 -42.52 10.43
N ILE A 647 10.56 -41.28 10.08
CA ILE A 647 10.21 -40.21 11.03
C ILE A 647 8.80 -40.47 11.59
N GLN A 648 7.86 -40.90 10.76
CA GLN A 648 6.52 -41.32 11.18
C GLN A 648 6.54 -42.50 12.15
N GLU A 649 7.32 -43.56 11.90
CA GLU A 649 7.42 -44.68 12.87
C GLU A 649 7.97 -44.23 14.23
N ARG A 650 8.91 -43.28 14.24
CA ARG A 650 9.48 -42.73 15.48
C ARG A 650 8.47 -41.85 16.22
N HIS A 651 7.69 -41.05 15.49
CA HIS A 651 6.57 -40.27 16.03
C HIS A 651 5.47 -41.17 16.60
N VAL A 652 5.07 -42.21 15.88
CA VAL A 652 4.04 -43.17 16.31
C VAL A 652 4.46 -43.87 17.61
N ARG A 653 5.72 -44.30 17.75
CA ARG A 653 6.20 -44.91 19.02
C ARG A 653 6.24 -43.92 20.18
N LEU A 654 6.55 -42.65 19.92
CA LEU A 654 6.56 -41.59 20.93
C LEU A 654 5.12 -41.23 21.37
N GLU A 655 4.19 -41.21 20.42
CA GLU A 655 2.76 -41.03 20.65
C GLU A 655 2.13 -42.21 21.40
N GLU A 656 2.51 -43.44 21.11
CA GLU A 656 2.07 -44.63 21.86
C GLU A 656 2.59 -44.63 23.30
N ALA A 657 3.83 -44.18 23.52
CA ALA A 657 4.39 -44.01 24.86
C ALA A 657 3.68 -42.88 25.63
N ARG A 658 3.36 -41.78 24.95
CA ARG A 658 2.58 -40.65 25.49
C ARG A 658 1.16 -41.07 25.84
N LYS A 659 0.46 -41.79 24.96
CA LYS A 659 -0.89 -42.35 25.22
C LYS A 659 -0.90 -43.28 26.42
N LYS A 660 0.09 -44.16 26.58
CA LYS A 660 0.22 -45.03 27.77
C LYS A 660 0.49 -44.25 29.06
N ALA A 661 1.19 -43.12 28.98
CA ALA A 661 1.41 -42.23 30.12
C ALA A 661 0.13 -41.44 30.48
N GLU A 662 -0.60 -40.97 29.47
CA GLU A 662 -1.89 -40.29 29.59
C GLU A 662 -2.97 -41.22 30.15
N GLU A 663 -3.06 -42.48 29.70
CA GLU A 663 -3.98 -43.48 30.24
C GLU A 663 -3.74 -43.77 31.73
N LYS A 664 -2.46 -43.85 32.16
CA LYS A 664 -2.10 -43.99 33.57
C LYS A 664 -2.44 -42.74 34.39
N LYS A 665 -2.33 -41.56 33.78
CA LYS A 665 -2.69 -40.27 34.39
C LYS A 665 -4.21 -40.14 34.56
N LEU A 666 -4.97 -40.48 33.52
CA LEU A 666 -6.44 -40.53 33.50
C LEU A 666 -6.97 -41.53 34.54
N ALA A 667 -6.40 -42.74 34.62
CA ALA A 667 -6.77 -43.72 35.64
C ALA A 667 -6.50 -43.22 37.07
N LYS A 668 -5.47 -42.39 37.27
CA LYS A 668 -5.18 -41.75 38.56
C LYS A 668 -6.19 -40.64 38.88
N TRP A 669 -6.62 -39.86 37.89
CA TRP A 669 -7.63 -38.81 38.06
C TRP A 669 -9.03 -39.38 38.31
N GLU A 670 -9.42 -40.43 37.58
CA GLU A 670 -10.69 -41.14 37.79
C GLU A 670 -10.77 -41.77 39.19
N ALA A 671 -9.67 -42.34 39.70
CA ALA A 671 -9.59 -42.87 41.06
C ALA A 671 -9.77 -41.80 42.16
N HIS A 672 -9.57 -40.51 41.84
CA HIS A 672 -9.73 -39.38 42.75
C HIS A 672 -10.94 -38.48 42.41
N GLY A 673 -11.77 -38.88 41.43
CA GLY A 673 -13.00 -38.17 41.04
C GLY A 673 -12.78 -36.85 40.26
N TYR A 674 -11.59 -36.60 39.73
CA TYR A 674 -11.27 -35.39 38.95
C TYR A 674 -11.53 -35.60 37.44
N HIS A 675 -12.20 -34.64 36.81
CA HIS A 675 -12.42 -34.59 35.36
C HIS A 675 -11.76 -33.33 34.80
N SER A 676 -10.88 -33.48 33.80
CA SER A 676 -10.20 -32.34 33.18
C SER A 676 -11.18 -31.49 32.37
N LEU A 677 -11.04 -30.17 32.51
CA LEU A 677 -11.76 -29.16 31.72
C LEU A 677 -10.98 -28.71 30.47
N SER A 678 -9.84 -29.35 30.18
CA SER A 678 -9.01 -29.03 29.02
C SER A 678 -9.66 -29.52 27.72
N LEU A 679 -9.67 -28.64 26.70
CA LEU A 679 -10.13 -29.00 25.36
C LEU A 679 -9.04 -29.78 24.61
N LYS A 680 -9.42 -30.91 24.01
CA LYS A 680 -8.54 -31.72 23.16
C LYS A 680 -8.18 -30.95 21.88
N ASP A 681 -7.01 -31.26 21.31
CA ASP A 681 -6.56 -30.66 20.06
C ASP A 681 -7.62 -30.89 18.95
N PRO A 682 -8.04 -29.84 18.23
CA PRO A 682 -9.01 -29.98 17.15
C PRO A 682 -8.42 -30.80 16.01
N ASN A 683 -9.24 -31.66 15.39
CA ASN A 683 -8.85 -32.31 14.13
C ASN A 683 -8.61 -31.20 13.08
N PRO A 684 -7.53 -31.29 12.27
CA PRO A 684 -7.31 -30.31 11.21
C PRO A 684 -8.54 -30.30 10.29
N PRO A 685 -9.01 -29.11 9.86
CA PRO A 685 -10.17 -29.02 9.00
C PRO A 685 -9.92 -29.86 7.73
N GLU A 686 -10.82 -30.80 7.43
CA GLU A 686 -10.79 -31.50 6.14
C GLU A 686 -10.81 -30.45 5.03
N ASN A 687 -9.95 -30.63 4.01
CA ASN A 687 -9.80 -29.74 2.84
C ASN A 687 -11.12 -29.56 2.06
N GLY A 688 -12.04 -28.78 2.61
CA GLY A 688 -13.34 -28.43 2.06
C GLY A 688 -13.45 -26.92 1.98
N ASN A 689 -13.36 -26.39 0.76
CA ASN A 689 -13.76 -25.04 0.33
C ASN A 689 -13.64 -23.92 1.38
N LEU A 690 -12.40 -23.48 1.65
CA LEU A 690 -12.08 -22.24 2.37
C LEU A 690 -12.39 -20.98 1.53
N LEU A 691 -13.67 -20.74 1.27
CA LEU A 691 -14.19 -19.55 0.58
C LEU A 691 -15.50 -19.05 1.21
N SER A 692 -15.65 -19.16 2.53
CA SER A 692 -16.65 -18.37 3.26
C SER A 692 -15.95 -17.29 4.08
N ASP A 693 -16.04 -16.05 3.60
CA ASP A 693 -15.52 -14.81 4.20
C ASP A 693 -16.26 -14.42 5.52
N SER A 694 -16.77 -15.39 6.27
CA SER A 694 -17.76 -15.15 7.34
C SER A 694 -17.16 -14.81 8.71
N GLY A 695 -15.89 -15.10 8.96
CA GLY A 695 -15.22 -14.80 10.24
C GLY A 695 -14.48 -13.47 10.20
N SER A 696 -14.74 -12.57 11.16
CA SER A 696 -14.09 -11.25 11.20
C SER A 696 -13.62 -10.85 12.60
N VAL A 697 -12.54 -10.05 12.65
CA VAL A 697 -11.97 -9.51 13.90
C VAL A 697 -12.40 -8.04 14.06
N HIS A 698 -13.08 -7.72 15.16
CA HIS A 698 -13.61 -6.40 15.47
C HIS A 698 -12.89 -5.79 16.68
N PHE A 699 -12.54 -4.50 16.58
CA PHE A 699 -11.94 -3.75 17.69
C PHE A 699 -12.98 -2.86 18.36
N VAL A 700 -13.23 -3.10 19.65
CA VAL A 700 -14.29 -2.41 20.41
C VAL A 700 -13.71 -1.72 21.65
N SER A 701 -14.18 -0.50 21.95
CA SER A 701 -13.85 0.18 23.20
C SER A 701 -14.83 -0.23 24.30
N GLY A 702 -14.36 -0.78 25.42
CA GLY A 702 -15.23 -1.19 26.53
C GLY A 702 -14.61 -2.24 27.44
N ASP A 703 -15.44 -2.84 28.29
CA ASP A 703 -15.06 -3.93 29.19
C ASP A 703 -15.38 -5.29 28.54
N CYS A 704 -14.37 -6.16 28.41
CA CYS A 704 -14.53 -7.50 27.83
C CYS A 704 -15.39 -8.46 28.67
N THR A 705 -15.67 -8.11 29.93
CA THR A 705 -16.49 -8.93 30.83
C THR A 705 -18.00 -8.70 30.72
N HIS A 706 -18.43 -7.70 29.94
CA HIS A 706 -19.84 -7.38 29.70
C HIS A 706 -20.17 -7.33 28.19
N PRO A 707 -20.23 -8.48 27.50
CA PRO A 707 -20.39 -8.53 26.04
C PRO A 707 -21.79 -8.08 25.55
N THR A 708 -22.80 -8.04 26.44
CA THR A 708 -24.20 -7.64 26.14
C THR A 708 -24.36 -6.19 25.65
N GLN A 709 -23.33 -5.34 25.78
CA GLN A 709 -23.32 -3.99 25.22
C GLN A 709 -23.02 -3.95 23.71
N VAL A 710 -22.49 -5.04 23.14
CA VAL A 710 -21.99 -5.12 21.75
C VAL A 710 -22.85 -6.07 20.91
N CYS A 711 -23.20 -7.24 21.46
CA CYS A 711 -24.10 -8.22 20.84
C CYS A 711 -25.11 -8.71 21.88
N GLN A 712 -26.41 -8.66 21.57
CA GLN A 712 -27.51 -8.94 22.51
C GLN A 712 -28.22 -10.29 22.28
N SER A 713 -27.70 -11.15 21.40
CA SER A 713 -28.43 -12.36 20.94
C SER A 713 -27.57 -13.57 20.58
N GLU A 714 -26.27 -13.57 20.89
CA GLU A 714 -25.35 -14.66 20.53
C GLU A 714 -24.67 -15.24 21.77
N PRO A 715 -24.42 -16.56 21.84
CA PRO A 715 -23.64 -17.16 22.91
C PRO A 715 -22.22 -16.55 22.95
N THR A 716 -21.66 -16.31 24.14
CA THR A 716 -20.39 -15.58 24.28
C THR A 716 -19.32 -16.38 25.03
N ILE A 717 -18.08 -16.33 24.51
CA ILE A 717 -16.90 -16.94 25.14
C ILE A 717 -15.91 -15.83 25.51
N ILE A 718 -15.59 -15.69 26.79
CA ILE A 718 -14.56 -14.76 27.28
C ILE A 718 -13.23 -15.50 27.35
N PHE A 719 -12.22 -15.02 26.61
CA PHE A 719 -10.88 -15.59 26.60
C PHE A 719 -9.91 -14.78 27.48
N SER A 720 -9.17 -15.48 28.33
CA SER A 720 -8.13 -14.89 29.19
C SER A 720 -6.88 -15.74 29.24
N CYS A 721 -5.72 -15.09 29.26
CA CYS A 721 -4.40 -15.73 29.41
C CYS A 721 -4.05 -15.90 30.88
N VAL A 722 -3.54 -17.08 31.26
CA VAL A 722 -3.13 -17.43 32.63
C VAL A 722 -1.75 -18.09 32.67
N ASP A 723 -1.14 -18.11 33.87
CA ASP A 723 0.12 -18.82 34.13
C ASP A 723 -0.12 -20.26 34.62
N ASP A 724 0.93 -21.05 34.77
CA ASP A 724 0.91 -22.43 35.30
C ASP A 724 1.14 -22.49 36.83
N SER A 725 1.08 -21.36 37.53
CA SER A 725 1.46 -21.24 38.95
C SER A 725 0.49 -21.90 39.93
N GLY A 726 -0.79 -22.02 39.54
CA GLY A 726 -1.87 -22.46 40.42
C GLY A 726 -2.37 -21.43 41.42
N ASN A 727 -1.78 -20.23 41.45
CA ASN A 727 -2.23 -19.12 42.29
C ASN A 727 -3.02 -18.12 41.46
N TRP A 728 -4.31 -17.94 41.78
CA TRP A 728 -5.14 -16.96 41.10
C TRP A 728 -4.64 -15.53 41.36
N GLY A 729 -4.51 -14.73 40.30
CA GLY A 729 -4.00 -13.36 40.38
C GLY A 729 -4.99 -12.37 41.02
N HIS A 730 -4.48 -11.20 41.40
CA HIS A 730 -5.27 -10.05 41.87
C HIS A 730 -5.13 -8.87 40.90
N GLY A 731 -6.22 -8.16 40.64
CA GLY A 731 -6.26 -6.95 39.81
C GLY A 731 -6.87 -7.14 38.41
N GLY A 732 -7.52 -6.08 37.92
CA GLY A 732 -7.98 -5.97 36.52
C GLY A 732 -8.97 -7.06 36.10
N LEU A 733 -8.61 -7.82 35.06
CA LEU A 733 -9.43 -8.89 34.49
C LEU A 733 -9.61 -10.08 35.45
N PHE A 734 -8.63 -10.39 36.30
CA PHE A 734 -8.73 -11.50 37.26
C PHE A 734 -9.81 -11.24 38.33
N ASP A 735 -9.87 -10.01 38.86
CA ASP A 735 -10.92 -9.61 39.81
C ASP A 735 -12.29 -9.49 39.13
N ALA A 736 -12.33 -9.13 37.85
CA ALA A 736 -13.55 -9.08 37.07
C ALA A 736 -14.12 -10.48 36.81
N LEU A 737 -13.28 -11.45 36.40
CA LEU A 737 -13.69 -12.85 36.22
C LEU A 737 -14.13 -13.51 37.53
N THR A 738 -13.47 -13.18 38.65
CA THR A 738 -13.86 -13.68 39.99
C THR A 738 -15.24 -13.18 40.40
N ARG A 739 -15.61 -11.95 40.02
CA ARG A 739 -16.95 -11.39 40.27
C ARG A 739 -18.04 -12.02 39.41
N ILE A 740 -17.68 -12.49 38.21
CA ILE A 740 -18.61 -13.20 37.31
C ILE A 740 -18.97 -14.57 37.88
N SER A 741 -17.97 -15.35 38.32
CA SER A 741 -18.24 -16.62 38.99
C SER A 741 -17.08 -17.05 39.91
N PRO A 742 -17.36 -17.41 41.17
CA PRO A 742 -16.33 -17.94 42.08
C PRO A 742 -15.85 -19.34 41.66
N ALA A 743 -16.56 -20.02 40.75
CA ALA A 743 -16.16 -21.33 40.23
C ALA A 743 -14.91 -21.27 39.34
N ILE A 744 -14.56 -20.10 38.80
CA ILE A 744 -13.42 -19.94 37.88
C ILE A 744 -12.08 -20.07 38.62
N PRO A 745 -11.82 -19.30 39.71
CA PRO A 745 -10.63 -19.52 40.55
C PRO A 745 -10.56 -20.94 41.12
N GLU A 746 -11.68 -21.52 41.56
CA GLU A 746 -11.72 -22.87 42.11
C GLU A 746 -11.33 -23.94 41.07
N ALA A 747 -11.81 -23.80 39.83
CA ALA A 747 -11.47 -24.71 38.74
C ALA A 747 -9.99 -24.61 38.37
N TYR A 748 -9.43 -23.40 38.34
CA TYR A 748 -8.00 -23.18 38.08
C TYR A 748 -7.12 -23.76 39.19
N GLN A 749 -7.50 -23.58 40.47
CA GLN A 749 -6.77 -24.13 41.60
C GLN A 749 -6.81 -25.67 41.62
N ARG A 750 -7.98 -26.27 41.36
CA ARG A 750 -8.11 -27.74 41.23
C ARG A 750 -7.28 -28.28 40.06
N ALA A 751 -7.24 -27.58 38.92
CA ALA A 751 -6.39 -27.98 37.80
C ALA A 751 -4.89 -28.01 38.18
N SER A 752 -4.45 -27.06 39.01
CA SER A 752 -3.08 -27.06 39.54
C SER A 752 -2.81 -28.23 40.49
N GLU A 753 -3.71 -28.50 41.45
CA GLU A 753 -3.58 -29.59 42.44
C GLU A 753 -3.42 -30.97 41.78
N PHE A 754 -4.06 -31.17 40.62
CA PHE A 754 -4.00 -32.41 39.85
C PHE A 754 -2.94 -32.42 38.74
N GLY A 755 -2.14 -31.36 38.61
CA GLY A 755 -1.09 -31.23 37.59
C GLY A 755 -1.65 -31.24 36.15
N ASP A 756 -2.73 -30.50 35.95
CA ASP A 756 -3.50 -30.36 34.70
C ASP A 756 -3.25 -29.01 33.99
N LEU A 757 -2.35 -28.16 34.53
CA LEU A 757 -1.93 -26.90 33.91
C LEU A 757 -0.63 -27.12 33.14
N HIS A 758 -0.70 -27.28 31.82
CA HIS A 758 0.48 -27.28 30.94
C HIS A 758 0.38 -26.15 29.93
N LEU A 759 1.54 -25.68 29.45
CA LEU A 759 1.61 -24.66 28.40
C LEU A 759 0.90 -25.16 27.13
N GLY A 760 0.03 -24.32 26.57
CA GLY A 760 -0.78 -24.63 25.39
C GLY A 760 -2.12 -25.31 25.69
N ASP A 761 -2.43 -25.61 26.96
CA ASP A 761 -3.73 -26.13 27.38
C ASP A 761 -4.77 -25.01 27.51
N LEU A 762 -6.01 -25.33 27.15
CA LEU A 762 -7.15 -24.42 27.22
C LEU A 762 -8.25 -25.03 28.10
N HIS A 763 -8.50 -24.43 29.25
CA HIS A 763 -9.56 -24.86 30.16
C HIS A 763 -10.87 -24.13 29.85
N PHE A 764 -11.90 -24.90 29.53
CA PHE A 764 -13.21 -24.38 29.12
C PHE A 764 -14.22 -24.55 30.26
N ILE A 765 -14.61 -23.42 30.88
CA ILE A 765 -15.46 -23.39 32.07
C ILE A 765 -16.83 -22.86 31.66
N LYS A 766 -17.87 -23.68 31.89
CA LYS A 766 -19.26 -23.27 31.67
C LYS A 766 -19.78 -22.54 32.92
N ILE A 767 -20.27 -21.32 32.75
CA ILE A 767 -20.98 -20.60 33.79
C ILE A 767 -22.47 -20.94 33.62
N ASN A 768 -23.05 -21.66 34.58
CA ASN A 768 -24.47 -22.00 34.56
C ASN A 768 -25.13 -21.50 35.85
N ASP A 769 -26.24 -20.78 35.70
CA ASP A 769 -27.11 -20.30 36.78
C ASP A 769 -27.54 -21.42 37.73
N GLY A 770 -27.30 -21.20 39.01
CA GLY A 770 -27.93 -21.94 40.10
C GLY A 770 -28.85 -21.04 40.90
N ASP A 771 -30.15 -21.10 40.57
CA ASP A 771 -31.29 -20.93 41.49
C ASP A 771 -31.55 -19.54 42.10
N SER A 772 -32.11 -18.62 41.31
CA SER A 772 -33.10 -17.66 41.81
C SER A 772 -33.99 -17.16 40.67
N GLY A 773 -35.28 -17.46 40.75
CA GLY A 773 -36.26 -17.08 39.75
C GLY A 773 -36.52 -15.57 39.69
N SER A 774 -36.22 -14.96 38.55
CA SER A 774 -36.95 -13.83 37.98
C SER A 774 -36.53 -13.69 36.53
N GLY A 775 -37.50 -13.79 35.61
CA GLY A 775 -37.24 -13.76 34.18
C GLY A 775 -36.77 -12.39 33.69
N GLU A 776 -35.60 -12.38 33.06
CA GLU A 776 -35.23 -11.65 31.86
C GLU A 776 -34.02 -12.39 31.28
N GLY A 777 -33.96 -12.56 29.94
CA GLY A 777 -33.16 -13.60 29.28
C GLY A 777 -31.68 -13.67 29.68
N ASN A 778 -31.29 -14.73 30.40
CA ASN A 778 -29.90 -15.03 30.72
C ASN A 778 -29.30 -15.95 29.64
N GLU A 779 -28.36 -15.40 28.86
CA GLU A 779 -27.67 -16.09 27.77
C GLU A 779 -26.45 -16.87 28.27
N LEU A 780 -26.15 -18.00 27.63
CA LEU A 780 -25.03 -18.90 28.01
C LEU A 780 -23.68 -18.19 27.85
N GLN A 781 -22.92 -18.09 28.95
CA GLN A 781 -21.56 -17.54 28.97
C GLN A 781 -20.53 -18.62 29.32
N TRP A 782 -19.43 -18.66 28.57
CA TRP A 782 -18.29 -19.52 28.84
C TRP A 782 -17.03 -18.70 29.08
N VAL A 783 -16.15 -19.21 29.92
CA VAL A 783 -14.81 -18.63 30.14
C VAL A 783 -13.77 -19.64 29.71
N ALA A 784 -12.89 -19.21 28.81
CA ALA A 784 -11.78 -19.99 28.28
C ALA A 784 -10.46 -19.44 28.85
N LEU A 785 -9.77 -20.24 29.67
CA LEU A 785 -8.48 -19.90 30.26
C LEU A 785 -7.37 -20.59 29.47
N GLY A 786 -6.55 -19.81 28.76
CA GLY A 786 -5.40 -20.31 28.00
C GLY A 786 -4.12 -20.21 28.82
N VAL A 787 -3.45 -21.34 29.05
CA VAL A 787 -2.18 -21.41 29.79
C VAL A 787 -1.02 -21.08 28.85
N VAL A 788 -0.52 -19.84 28.91
CA VAL A 788 0.45 -19.31 27.93
C VAL A 788 1.69 -18.68 28.58
N GLN A 789 1.76 -18.68 29.91
CA GLN A 789 2.88 -18.15 30.69
C GLN A 789 3.42 -19.21 31.64
N SER A 790 4.75 -19.31 31.72
CA SER A 790 5.43 -20.18 32.68
C SER A 790 5.80 -19.41 33.94
N TYR A 791 5.60 -20.03 35.09
CA TYR A 791 5.89 -19.50 36.41
C TYR A 791 7.06 -20.27 37.02
N ASN A 792 8.12 -19.55 37.38
CA ASN A 792 9.29 -20.14 38.03
C ASN A 792 9.70 -19.32 39.26
N PRO A 793 9.49 -19.83 40.48
CA PRO A 793 9.78 -19.09 41.72
C PRO A 793 11.29 -18.90 41.98
N ARG A 794 12.16 -19.57 41.21
CA ARG A 794 13.63 -19.43 41.32
C ARG A 794 14.19 -18.31 40.45
N ARG A 795 13.38 -17.67 39.59
CA ARG A 795 13.81 -16.58 38.70
C ARG A 795 13.58 -15.21 39.35
N LYS A 796 14.41 -14.22 38.98
CA LYS A 796 14.32 -12.82 39.46
C LYS A 796 13.03 -12.12 38.99
N VAL A 797 12.55 -12.49 37.81
CA VAL A 797 11.19 -12.20 37.32
C VAL A 797 10.45 -13.53 37.30
N PRO A 798 9.43 -13.72 38.15
CA PRO A 798 8.83 -15.04 38.39
C PRO A 798 7.92 -15.53 37.25
N ARG A 799 7.43 -14.64 36.37
CA ARG A 799 6.59 -14.97 35.20
C ARG A 799 7.38 -14.76 33.91
N SER A 800 7.23 -15.67 32.95
CA SER A 800 7.74 -15.45 31.59
C SER A 800 6.81 -14.55 30.77
N ASP A 801 7.33 -14.02 29.68
CA ASP A 801 6.51 -13.41 28.63
C ASP A 801 5.55 -14.45 28.03
N ILE A 802 4.53 -13.96 27.32
CA ILE A 802 3.50 -14.80 26.69
C ILE A 802 4.15 -15.56 25.53
N SER A 803 4.09 -16.89 25.59
CA SER A 803 4.60 -17.76 24.54
C SER A 803 3.64 -17.77 23.34
N ILE A 804 4.12 -17.29 22.18
CA ILE A 804 3.32 -17.20 20.94
C ILE A 804 2.88 -18.58 20.42
N PRO A 805 3.73 -19.63 20.39
CA PRO A 805 3.32 -20.97 19.94
C PRO A 805 2.22 -21.57 20.82
N ASP A 806 2.32 -21.38 22.13
CA ASP A 806 1.31 -21.87 23.09
C ASP A 806 0.00 -21.08 22.95
N LEU A 807 0.10 -19.77 22.72
CA LEU A 807 -1.05 -18.92 22.42
C LEU A 807 -1.73 -19.33 21.10
N GLU A 808 -0.97 -19.68 20.06
CA GLU A 808 -1.53 -20.18 18.79
C GLU A 808 -2.35 -21.46 19.02
N SER A 809 -1.82 -22.41 19.80
CA SER A 809 -2.54 -23.64 20.19
C SER A 809 -3.84 -23.32 20.95
N CYS A 810 -3.77 -22.42 21.94
CA CYS A 810 -4.96 -21.99 22.68
C CYS A 810 -6.00 -21.32 21.78
N LEU A 811 -5.59 -20.41 20.88
CA LEU A 811 -6.50 -19.69 19.99
C LEU A 811 -7.19 -20.63 19.00
N SER A 812 -6.46 -21.61 18.45
CA SER A 812 -7.05 -22.66 17.60
C SER A 812 -8.14 -23.45 18.35
N LYS A 813 -7.86 -23.87 19.60
CA LYS A 813 -8.82 -24.58 20.46
C LYS A 813 -10.06 -23.74 20.80
N VAL A 814 -9.88 -22.46 21.14
CA VAL A 814 -10.98 -21.55 21.48
C VAL A 814 -11.89 -21.34 20.28
N LEU A 815 -11.31 -21.04 19.12
CA LEU A 815 -12.08 -20.70 17.92
C LEU A 815 -12.80 -21.92 17.34
N PHE A 816 -12.22 -23.11 17.48
CA PHE A 816 -12.92 -24.36 17.18
C PHE A 816 -14.12 -24.59 18.11
N ALA A 817 -13.96 -24.42 19.42
CA ALA A 817 -15.06 -24.53 20.38
C ALA A 817 -16.14 -23.47 20.14
N ALA A 818 -15.74 -22.25 19.77
CA ALA A 818 -16.64 -21.17 19.41
C ALA A 818 -17.48 -21.52 18.17
N ALA A 819 -16.86 -22.13 17.15
CA ALA A 819 -17.58 -22.60 15.97
C ALA A 819 -18.59 -23.70 16.31
N GLN A 820 -18.24 -24.65 17.18
CA GLN A 820 -19.16 -25.72 17.64
C GLN A 820 -20.38 -25.17 18.39
N HIS A 821 -20.18 -24.10 19.17
CA HIS A 821 -21.24 -23.48 19.97
C HIS A 821 -21.90 -22.28 19.29
N SER A 822 -21.52 -21.95 18.04
CA SER A 822 -21.97 -20.76 17.31
C SER A 822 -21.81 -19.47 18.15
N ALA A 823 -20.72 -19.39 18.89
CA ALA A 823 -20.46 -18.35 19.87
C ALA A 823 -19.45 -17.31 19.36
N SER A 824 -19.58 -16.08 19.82
CA SER A 824 -18.60 -15.01 19.60
C SER A 824 -17.51 -15.04 20.67
N VAL A 825 -16.27 -14.71 20.29
CA VAL A 825 -15.11 -14.71 21.21
C VAL A 825 -14.77 -13.28 21.62
N HIS A 826 -14.72 -13.01 22.92
CA HIS A 826 -14.40 -11.71 23.50
C HIS A 826 -13.10 -11.79 24.27
N MET A 827 -12.14 -10.90 23.98
CA MET A 827 -10.82 -10.92 24.63
C MET A 827 -10.24 -9.51 24.84
N PRO A 828 -9.41 -9.31 25.88
CA PRO A 828 -8.63 -8.08 26.02
C PRO A 828 -7.50 -8.02 24.98
N ARG A 829 -6.96 -6.81 24.75
CA ARG A 829 -5.73 -6.65 23.98
C ARG A 829 -4.53 -7.24 24.74
N ILE A 830 -3.89 -8.25 24.15
CA ILE A 830 -2.72 -8.96 24.71
C ILE A 830 -1.43 -8.22 24.32
N GLY A 831 -0.44 -8.10 25.22
CA GLY A 831 0.91 -7.62 24.86
C GLY A 831 1.11 -6.11 24.67
N TYR A 832 0.19 -5.24 25.14
CA TYR A 832 0.34 -3.78 25.05
C TYR A 832 0.61 -3.15 26.43
N GLN A 833 1.76 -3.45 27.05
CA GLN A 833 2.11 -2.85 28.35
C GLN A 833 3.12 -1.70 28.23
N ASP A 834 4.11 -1.77 27.34
CA ASP A 834 5.06 -0.68 27.09
C ASP A 834 5.37 -0.56 25.59
N GLY A 835 5.61 0.66 25.10
CA GLY A 835 5.64 1.01 23.66
C GLY A 835 6.62 0.24 22.76
N SER A 836 7.45 -0.65 23.30
CA SER A 836 8.37 -1.55 22.58
C SER A 836 7.69 -2.79 21.98
N ASP A 837 6.53 -3.22 22.50
CA ASP A 837 5.93 -4.53 22.16
C ASP A 837 4.90 -4.49 21.03
N ARG A 838 4.95 -3.45 20.19
CA ARG A 838 4.02 -3.31 19.05
C ARG A 838 4.12 -4.48 18.06
N SER A 839 5.31 -5.03 17.86
CA SER A 839 5.55 -6.18 16.97
C SER A 839 4.78 -7.42 17.43
N GLN A 840 4.83 -7.73 18.73
CA GLN A 840 4.13 -8.90 19.31
C GLN A 840 2.61 -8.83 19.10
N TRP A 841 2.01 -7.63 19.20
CA TRP A 841 0.58 -7.45 18.94
C TRP A 841 0.21 -7.75 17.49
N TYR A 842 1.03 -7.34 16.52
CA TYR A 842 0.75 -7.61 15.11
C TYR A 842 0.78 -9.12 14.81
N THR A 843 1.71 -9.86 15.42
CA THR A 843 1.76 -11.32 15.32
C THR A 843 0.50 -11.96 15.90
N VAL A 844 0.05 -11.52 17.08
CA VAL A 844 -1.20 -11.98 17.69
C VAL A 844 -2.42 -11.63 16.82
N GLU A 845 -2.49 -10.42 16.26
CA GLU A 845 -3.57 -10.01 15.37
C GLU A 845 -3.63 -10.87 14.09
N ARG A 846 -2.48 -11.20 13.51
CA ARG A 846 -2.38 -12.09 12.34
C ARG A 846 -2.91 -13.49 12.67
N LEU A 847 -2.52 -14.06 13.82
CA LEU A 847 -3.03 -15.36 14.27
C LEU A 847 -4.55 -15.32 14.49
N LEU A 848 -5.08 -14.28 15.14
CA LEU A 848 -6.51 -14.11 15.34
C LEU A 848 -7.27 -14.06 14.01
N ARG A 849 -6.78 -13.29 13.02
CA ARG A 849 -7.41 -13.22 11.68
C ARG A 849 -7.35 -14.56 10.94
N LYS A 850 -6.20 -15.25 10.99
CA LYS A 850 -5.99 -16.58 10.37
C LYS A 850 -7.04 -17.57 10.87
N TYR A 851 -7.18 -17.73 12.18
CA TYR A 851 -8.09 -18.72 12.77
C TYR A 851 -9.56 -18.27 12.78
N ALA A 852 -9.84 -16.97 12.92
CA ALA A 852 -11.21 -16.45 12.80
C ALA A 852 -11.78 -16.71 11.41
N SER A 853 -10.97 -16.49 10.36
CA SER A 853 -11.35 -16.81 8.98
C SER A 853 -11.47 -18.32 8.74
N ALA A 854 -10.52 -19.11 9.28
CA ALA A 854 -10.53 -20.57 9.11
C ALA A 854 -11.77 -21.25 9.72
N TYR A 855 -12.25 -20.78 10.88
CA TYR A 855 -13.41 -21.35 11.58
C TYR A 855 -14.71 -20.56 11.39
N GLY A 856 -14.68 -19.41 10.71
CA GLY A 856 -15.86 -18.58 10.42
C GLY A 856 -16.48 -17.92 11.67
N VAL A 857 -15.67 -17.56 12.66
CA VAL A 857 -16.13 -17.02 13.96
C VAL A 857 -15.80 -15.53 14.09
N ASN A 858 -16.69 -14.76 14.72
CA ASN A 858 -16.45 -13.35 15.04
C ASN A 858 -15.66 -13.20 16.35
N VAL A 859 -14.57 -12.42 16.29
CA VAL A 859 -13.68 -12.17 17.43
C VAL A 859 -13.71 -10.68 17.77
N TYR A 860 -14.03 -10.34 19.01
CA TYR A 860 -14.06 -8.98 19.53
C TYR A 860 -12.88 -8.72 20.48
N VAL A 861 -12.00 -7.81 20.08
CA VAL A 861 -10.84 -7.38 20.87
C VAL A 861 -11.15 -6.05 21.55
N TYR A 862 -11.09 -6.02 22.88
CA TYR A 862 -11.42 -4.85 23.69
C TYR A 862 -10.19 -4.01 24.03
N TYR A 863 -10.33 -2.68 23.93
CA TYR A 863 -9.32 -1.72 24.38
C TYR A 863 -9.91 -0.67 25.34
N TYR A 864 -9.19 -0.41 26.42
CA TYR A 864 -9.51 0.70 27.33
C TYR A 864 -8.88 2.00 26.80
N ARG A 865 -9.68 3.06 26.65
CA ARG A 865 -9.13 4.41 26.57
C ARG A 865 -8.49 4.71 27.92
N ARG A 866 -7.15 4.83 27.99
CA ARG A 866 -6.53 5.54 29.12
C ARG A 866 -7.11 6.96 29.08
N SER A 867 -7.86 7.33 30.12
CA SER A 867 -8.19 8.74 30.34
C SER A 867 -6.87 9.49 30.39
N SER A 868 -6.71 10.48 29.51
CA SER A 868 -5.60 11.42 29.58
C SER A 868 -5.73 12.30 30.81
#